data_AF-A0A3D2B1H3-F1
#
_entry.id   AF-A0A3D2B1H3-F1
#
_cell.length_a   1.000
_cell.length_b   1.000
_cell.length_c   1.000
_cell.angle_alpha   90.00
_cell.angle_beta   90.00
_cell.angle_gamma   90.00
#
_symmetry.space_group_name_H-M   'P 1'
#
loop_
_entity.id
_entity.type
_entity.pdbx_description
1 polymer ?
#
loop_
_entity_poly.entity_id
_entity_poly.type
_entity_poly.pdbx_seq_one_letter_code
_entity_poly.pdbx_strand_id
1 'polypeptide(L)'
;SDVSAAANVAARLGFESMAIGLPLADADPNSPVVAIGTAGMARLGLSPSAIGLNDLAMGEGLVTVTRVNDVITIVLAGPDDAGTRAAAELFAGRLPKVWDPKGAALTDVVNAAGTFLDVPVGTIAVPNARVTAGGAAIDRLGVVARFDAVDALRQAEDTLNELLTSRAANNAESESDDDPTLSYPGALMLQFNLVAEGVVVSIDLPRVRGPDPKPLSSRPGAAAKRSLDLSSVYGIDGFLGDANSDLIPDRTDIVLVPSGGGIMRTIDLAARLGLETTGLSVPLALPAEAIEKPESLPTPVLIGIDHPLIDALIEDGKVALPDLMPGQGLIQVVRPAFGSKSAVIVTGGDASGLDRAILQLTERLPHIWERGKDRTTIDTVEDDARNLLSGRSPAGQAATALYKLEQLATELSDRALTSAEVTVYVEKPERGLEVLARRTVEASLAVPNLDVTVESLDVQEARPVEVGGVVIGDEIEIPSEVDEFWDHFRNKVIPAVMWDEPITVTARLSEPPMMRSRIEQQAIQELVDAGATLSEVSVSILSAYKQGYSWLYDAVRPRLATLPVDRVVIRFAEIGPPPGWQQQAMYTPTRWLLELHPIDEVLARELDLALDKITFEKMPIGSPTYEVIAWDASGRERLRQVFEPAVVVRSYFDQFPDYEKVRVTTGWLDARVGDREVANTRIVTDLERFWDYFQGTTLPAIYDYVMELSEGKPRAADAPHFGELTVTVTLSEPDYQLGIDQEQIAPMEALHEEIYFGTLHFFDVLGRYARGQALNYPGRVIPIVQAKSDGTPGTATIRFTGFGSPRPAVVVSYQEEGGVAGHLRRDIPRVALEQPVTLAAYVRDGQDGVERLDLRVKVDSEHDEWSELVKRTRVERVDEQIMSATQLVSIVGNLERLREAGLYRDALAYHGLGELRIAAGWEHEIDVETQLTASLIRGGRPAPITDLRL
;
A
#
# COMPACT_ATOMS: atom_id res chain seq x y z
N SER A 1 25.72 6.06 36.86
CA SER A 1 24.67 5.31 37.58
C SER A 1 23.33 6.05 37.66
N ASP A 2 23.28 7.26 38.23
CA ASP A 2 22.04 8.03 38.42
C ASP A 2 21.20 8.22 37.15
N VAL A 3 21.83 8.46 36.01
CA VAL A 3 21.12 8.60 34.72
C VAL A 3 20.43 7.31 34.30
N SER A 4 21.08 6.14 34.46
CA SER A 4 20.46 4.85 34.18
C SER A 4 19.29 4.57 35.12
N ALA A 5 19.43 4.90 36.42
CA ALA A 5 18.36 4.80 37.40
C ALA A 5 17.17 5.71 37.03
N ALA A 6 17.43 6.96 36.66
CA ALA A 6 16.41 7.91 36.20
C ALA A 6 15.73 7.45 34.90
N ALA A 7 16.49 6.90 33.94
CA ALA A 7 15.97 6.35 32.70
C ALA A 7 15.02 5.18 32.93
N ASN A 8 15.32 4.27 33.89
CA ASN A 8 14.41 3.19 34.25
C ASN A 8 13.07 3.70 34.82
N VAL A 9 13.12 4.73 35.65
CA VAL A 9 11.91 5.40 36.18
C VAL A 9 11.14 6.09 35.06
N ALA A 10 11.83 6.80 34.18
CA ALA A 10 11.22 7.52 33.06
C ALA A 10 10.55 6.55 32.07
N ALA A 11 11.17 5.40 31.77
CA ALA A 11 10.56 4.34 30.96
C ALA A 11 9.27 3.82 31.58
N ARG A 12 9.23 3.63 32.91
CA ARG A 12 8.00 3.25 33.61
C ARG A 12 6.91 4.30 33.49
N LEU A 13 7.27 5.58 33.61
CA LEU A 13 6.30 6.68 33.45
C LEU A 13 5.75 6.76 32.02
N GLY A 14 6.62 6.56 31.01
CA GLY A 14 6.19 6.47 29.61
C GLY A 14 5.22 5.31 29.38
N PHE A 15 5.54 4.13 29.92
CA PHE A 15 4.73 2.91 29.80
C PHE A 15 3.33 3.04 30.42
N GLU A 16 3.20 3.76 31.53
CA GLU A 16 1.92 3.98 32.21
C GLU A 16 1.15 5.19 31.65
N SER A 17 1.62 5.79 30.55
CA SER A 17 1.02 6.98 29.96
C SER A 17 0.44 6.70 28.57
N MET A 18 -0.68 7.35 28.24
CA MET A 18 -1.20 7.37 26.86
C MET A 18 -0.60 8.50 26.00
N ALA A 19 -0.02 9.51 26.66
CA ALA A 19 0.66 10.62 26.02
C ALA A 19 1.66 11.22 27.02
N ILE A 20 2.78 11.72 26.50
CA ILE A 20 3.84 12.31 27.31
C ILE A 20 4.42 13.52 26.59
N GLY A 21 4.61 14.62 27.32
CA GLY A 21 5.35 15.78 26.84
C GLY A 21 6.85 15.53 27.01
N LEU A 22 7.56 15.33 25.91
CA LEU A 22 9.02 15.24 25.90
C LEU A 22 9.61 16.59 25.49
N PRO A 23 10.78 16.97 26.05
CA PRO A 23 11.61 16.22 27.00
C PRO A 23 11.11 16.30 28.46
N LEU A 24 11.31 15.23 29.25
CA LEU A 24 10.98 15.18 30.69
C LEU A 24 12.04 15.87 31.55
N ALA A 25 13.29 15.86 31.11
CA ALA A 25 14.41 16.42 31.88
C ALA A 25 14.30 17.95 32.10
N ASP A 26 13.45 18.63 31.33
CA ASP A 26 13.27 20.10 31.33
C ASP A 26 11.98 20.55 32.08
N ALA A 27 11.42 19.70 32.96
CA ALA A 27 10.14 19.96 33.65
C ALA A 27 10.16 21.13 34.66
N ASP A 28 8.99 21.78 34.86
CA ASP A 28 8.80 22.90 35.80
C ASP A 28 9.15 22.51 37.25
N PRO A 29 10.01 23.28 37.96
CA PRO A 29 10.36 23.06 39.37
C PRO A 29 9.17 22.99 40.34
N ASN A 30 7.99 23.51 39.96
CA ASN A 30 6.77 23.47 40.77
C ASN A 30 5.91 22.20 40.55
N SER A 31 6.32 21.31 39.66
CA SER A 31 5.65 20.02 39.42
C SER A 31 6.15 18.95 40.39
N PRO A 32 5.36 17.88 40.68
CA PRO A 32 5.86 16.73 41.43
C PRO A 32 7.18 16.19 40.85
N VAL A 33 8.18 15.98 41.71
CA VAL A 33 9.54 15.60 41.28
C VAL A 33 9.90 14.20 41.79
N VAL A 34 10.60 13.43 40.96
CA VAL A 34 11.32 12.23 41.38
C VAL A 34 12.81 12.55 41.45
N ALA A 35 13.36 12.61 42.67
CA ALA A 35 14.78 12.86 42.92
C ALA A 35 15.55 11.53 42.92
N ILE A 36 16.48 11.38 42.00
CA ILE A 36 17.31 10.17 41.85
C ILE A 36 18.71 10.44 42.38
N GLY A 37 19.17 9.56 43.28
CA GLY A 37 20.51 9.62 43.85
C GLY A 37 20.78 10.86 44.69
N THR A 38 21.99 10.95 45.23
CA THR A 38 22.41 12.09 46.06
C THR A 38 22.52 13.38 45.26
N ALA A 39 22.84 13.31 43.96
CA ALA A 39 22.89 14.47 43.07
C ALA A 39 21.51 15.09 42.84
N GLY A 40 20.48 14.26 42.61
CA GLY A 40 19.10 14.73 42.48
C GLY A 40 18.57 15.38 43.76
N MET A 41 18.88 14.78 44.91
CA MET A 41 18.54 15.35 46.22
C MET A 41 19.19 16.71 46.47
N ALA A 42 20.49 16.84 46.16
CA ALA A 42 21.24 18.07 46.37
C ALA A 42 20.65 19.24 45.56
N ARG A 43 20.18 18.99 44.32
CA ARG A 43 19.50 20.00 43.49
C ARG A 43 18.19 20.50 44.11
N LEU A 44 17.53 19.69 44.92
CA LEU A 44 16.32 20.06 45.66
C LEU A 44 16.61 20.60 47.08
N GLY A 45 17.88 20.72 47.46
CA GLY A 45 18.27 21.16 48.80
C GLY A 45 18.01 20.14 49.92
N LEU A 46 17.82 18.86 49.58
CA LEU A 46 17.63 17.77 50.55
C LEU A 46 18.97 17.21 51.03
N SER A 47 19.13 17.05 52.35
CA SER A 47 20.31 16.39 52.93
C SER A 47 20.09 14.87 53.09
N PRO A 48 21.14 14.03 52.96
CA PRO A 48 21.06 12.59 53.24
C PRO A 48 20.45 12.25 54.62
N SER A 49 20.79 13.04 55.64
CA SER A 49 20.24 12.86 56.99
C SER A 49 18.75 13.16 57.10
N ALA A 50 18.22 14.13 56.35
CA ALA A 50 16.82 14.54 56.44
C ALA A 50 15.84 13.47 55.96
N ILE A 51 16.31 12.50 55.16
CA ILE A 51 15.50 11.42 54.61
C ILE A 51 15.89 10.03 55.14
N GLY A 52 16.81 9.95 56.11
CA GLY A 52 17.26 8.68 56.69
C GLY A 52 18.22 7.87 55.82
N LEU A 53 18.94 8.52 54.88
CA LEU A 53 19.89 7.83 53.99
C LEU A 53 21.17 7.39 54.72
N ASN A 54 21.57 8.11 55.78
CA ASN A 54 22.76 7.79 56.57
C ASN A 54 22.60 6.50 57.40
N ASP A 55 21.38 6.00 57.54
CA ASP A 55 21.08 4.78 58.31
C ASP A 55 21.12 3.51 57.44
N LEU A 56 21.49 3.64 56.16
CA LEU A 56 21.57 2.56 55.18
C LEU A 56 23.02 2.07 55.02
N ALA A 57 23.19 0.78 54.77
CA ALA A 57 24.46 0.18 54.40
C ALA A 57 24.75 0.34 52.89
N MET A 58 26.01 0.13 52.48
CA MET A 58 26.37 0.06 51.06
C MET A 58 25.55 -1.01 50.33
N GLY A 59 25.03 -0.70 49.15
CA GLY A 59 24.13 -1.58 48.41
C GLY A 59 22.66 -1.50 48.84
N GLU A 60 22.32 -0.84 49.95
CA GLU A 60 20.93 -0.59 50.34
C GLU A 60 20.37 0.67 49.67
N GLY A 61 19.13 0.57 49.18
CA GLY A 61 18.37 1.63 48.53
C GLY A 61 17.11 1.95 49.30
N LEU A 62 16.70 3.22 49.22
CA LEU A 62 15.50 3.78 49.85
C LEU A 62 14.62 4.42 48.78
N VAL A 63 13.35 4.03 48.80
CA VAL A 63 12.24 4.73 48.16
C VAL A 63 11.48 5.46 49.25
N THR A 64 11.34 6.78 49.18
CA THR A 64 10.61 7.54 50.19
C THR A 64 9.84 8.72 49.59
N VAL A 65 8.67 9.03 50.15
CA VAL A 65 7.84 10.17 49.77
C VAL A 65 7.99 11.27 50.81
N THR A 66 8.38 12.46 50.36
CA THR A 66 8.52 13.67 51.18
C THR A 66 7.87 14.87 50.51
N ARG A 67 8.01 16.06 51.11
CA ARG A 67 7.64 17.34 50.50
C ARG A 67 8.82 18.29 50.51
N VAL A 68 9.04 18.96 49.39
CA VAL A 68 9.99 20.08 49.25
C VAL A 68 9.18 21.27 48.76
N ASN A 69 9.20 22.38 49.50
CA ASN A 69 8.40 23.58 49.20
C ASN A 69 6.92 23.27 48.92
N ASP A 70 6.30 22.42 49.76
CA ASP A 70 4.92 21.92 49.63
C ASP A 70 4.60 21.06 48.40
N VAL A 71 5.58 20.81 47.52
CA VAL A 71 5.45 19.91 46.37
C VAL A 71 5.81 18.48 46.79
N ILE A 72 5.03 17.50 46.33
CA ILE A 72 5.32 16.08 46.57
C ILE A 72 6.62 15.71 45.86
N THR A 73 7.55 15.11 46.61
CA THR A 73 8.84 14.66 46.10
C THR A 73 9.02 13.18 46.44
N ILE A 74 9.27 12.36 45.44
CA ILE A 74 9.68 10.96 45.62
C ILE A 74 11.20 10.93 45.54
N VAL A 75 11.86 10.36 46.55
CA VAL A 75 13.31 10.21 46.57
C VAL A 75 13.67 8.74 46.41
N LEU A 76 14.54 8.45 45.44
CA LEU A 76 15.07 7.13 45.13
C LEU A 76 16.59 7.20 45.24
N ALA A 77 17.17 6.75 46.35
CA ALA A 77 18.59 6.92 46.62
C ALA A 77 19.14 5.80 47.52
N GLY A 78 20.44 5.54 47.41
CA GLY A 78 21.23 4.73 48.35
C GLY A 78 22.53 5.43 48.74
N PRO A 79 23.30 4.90 49.70
CA PRO A 79 24.63 5.42 50.05
C PRO A 79 25.64 5.31 48.91
N ASP A 80 25.39 4.42 47.95
CA ASP A 80 26.21 4.17 46.77
C ASP A 80 25.35 3.99 45.50
N ASP A 81 26.06 3.81 44.38
CA ASP A 81 25.47 3.61 43.05
C ASP A 81 24.60 2.34 42.98
N ALA A 82 25.00 1.27 43.68
CA ALA A 82 24.26 0.01 43.72
C ALA A 82 22.92 0.17 44.45
N GLY A 83 22.92 0.81 45.62
CA GLY A 83 21.70 1.10 46.37
C GLY A 83 20.75 2.04 45.62
N THR A 84 21.27 3.09 44.96
CA THR A 84 20.44 4.00 44.15
C THR A 84 19.75 3.26 43.00
N ARG A 85 20.46 2.36 42.30
CA ARG A 85 19.84 1.52 41.27
C ARG A 85 18.80 0.57 41.84
N ALA A 86 19.07 -0.08 42.97
CA ALA A 86 18.12 -0.97 43.63
C ALA A 86 16.81 -0.23 44.00
N ALA A 87 16.90 0.99 44.54
CA ALA A 87 15.74 1.83 44.82
C ALA A 87 14.94 2.19 43.56
N ALA A 88 15.63 2.56 42.47
CA ALA A 88 14.99 2.89 41.20
C ALA A 88 14.34 1.67 40.53
N GLU A 89 14.97 0.49 40.57
CA GLU A 89 14.42 -0.76 40.07
C GLU A 89 13.21 -1.22 40.88
N LEU A 90 13.23 -1.06 42.21
CA LEU A 90 12.06 -1.32 43.05
C LEU A 90 10.89 -0.41 42.63
N PHE A 91 11.15 0.89 42.49
CA PHE A 91 10.12 1.86 42.11
C PHE A 91 9.56 1.60 40.70
N ALA A 92 10.45 1.45 39.71
CA ALA A 92 10.07 1.33 38.31
C ALA A 92 9.51 -0.06 37.94
N GLY A 93 10.07 -1.12 38.51
CA GLY A 93 9.75 -2.49 38.11
C GLY A 93 8.74 -3.20 39.01
N ARG A 94 8.57 -2.75 40.27
CA ARG A 94 7.78 -3.50 41.27
C ARG A 94 6.61 -2.71 41.83
N LEU A 95 6.81 -1.45 42.23
CA LEU A 95 5.75 -0.67 42.84
C LEU A 95 4.63 -0.35 41.83
N PRO A 96 3.35 -0.34 42.27
CA PRO A 96 2.87 -0.41 43.66
C PRO A 96 2.64 -1.83 44.19
N LYS A 97 3.18 -2.87 43.55
CA LYS A 97 3.10 -4.24 44.07
C LYS A 97 4.18 -4.53 45.11
N VAL A 98 3.84 -5.38 46.07
CA VAL A 98 4.77 -5.90 47.07
C VAL A 98 5.60 -7.00 46.41
N TRP A 99 6.55 -6.57 45.58
CA TRP A 99 7.52 -7.38 44.81
C TRP A 99 6.98 -8.14 43.58
N ASP A 100 5.99 -9.02 43.75
CA ASP A 100 5.44 -9.82 42.64
C ASP A 100 4.35 -9.02 41.88
N PRO A 101 4.44 -8.87 40.55
CA PRO A 101 3.38 -8.22 39.75
C PRO A 101 1.97 -8.78 39.97
N LYS A 102 1.85 -10.08 40.31
CA LYS A 102 0.58 -10.75 40.62
C LYS A 102 0.22 -10.73 42.11
N GLY A 103 1.10 -10.21 42.96
CA GLY A 103 0.92 -10.15 44.41
C GLY A 103 0.10 -8.95 44.90
N ALA A 104 0.08 -8.79 46.22
CA ALA A 104 -0.58 -7.69 46.92
C ALA A 104 -0.04 -6.32 46.47
N ALA A 105 -0.92 -5.33 46.36
CA ALA A 105 -0.56 -3.94 46.17
C ALA A 105 -0.34 -3.22 47.51
N LEU A 106 0.36 -2.09 47.51
CA LEU A 106 0.52 -1.24 48.71
C LEU A 106 -0.83 -0.82 49.31
N THR A 107 -1.88 -0.67 48.49
CA THR A 107 -3.25 -0.40 48.96
C THR A 107 -3.83 -1.56 49.76
N ASP A 108 -3.50 -2.80 49.41
CA ASP A 108 -3.94 -3.99 50.16
C ASP A 108 -3.27 -4.01 51.53
N VAL A 109 -1.99 -3.60 51.60
CA VAL A 109 -1.27 -3.41 52.87
C VAL A 109 -1.97 -2.37 53.75
N VAL A 110 -2.33 -1.22 53.18
CA VAL A 110 -3.04 -0.14 53.88
C VAL A 110 -4.41 -0.60 54.39
N ASN A 111 -5.20 -1.28 53.54
CA ASN A 111 -6.54 -1.75 53.88
C ASN A 111 -6.52 -2.87 54.93
N ALA A 112 -5.60 -3.82 54.78
CA ALA A 112 -5.39 -4.90 55.76
C ALA A 112 -4.93 -4.34 57.11
N ALA A 113 -4.04 -3.34 57.11
CA ALA A 113 -3.61 -2.67 58.34
C ALA A 113 -4.79 -1.97 59.02
N GLY A 114 -5.61 -1.21 58.29
CA GLY A 114 -6.80 -0.56 58.86
C GLY A 114 -7.80 -1.55 59.44
N THR A 115 -8.07 -2.64 58.72
CA THR A 115 -8.99 -3.70 59.16
C THR A 115 -8.45 -4.44 60.39
N PHE A 116 -7.15 -4.70 60.43
CA PHE A 116 -6.52 -5.42 61.53
C PHE A 116 -6.44 -4.61 62.83
N LEU A 117 -6.17 -3.31 62.71
CA LEU A 117 -6.07 -2.43 63.88
C LEU A 117 -7.42 -2.19 64.57
N ASP A 118 -8.53 -2.20 63.81
CA ASP A 118 -9.92 -2.09 64.29
C ASP A 118 -10.15 -0.96 65.31
N VAL A 119 -9.49 0.18 65.10
CA VAL A 119 -9.60 1.40 65.91
C VAL A 119 -9.72 2.64 65.01
N PRO A 120 -10.24 3.78 65.51
CA PRO A 120 -10.29 5.01 64.74
C PRO A 120 -8.87 5.50 64.33
N VAL A 121 -8.55 5.39 63.03
CA VAL A 121 -7.29 5.87 62.44
C VAL A 121 -7.61 6.99 61.44
N GLY A 122 -6.88 8.10 61.54
CA GLY A 122 -7.04 9.23 60.61
C GLY A 122 -6.48 8.92 59.23
N THR A 123 -5.22 8.48 59.14
CA THR A 123 -4.60 8.09 57.86
C THR A 123 -3.63 6.93 58.03
N ILE A 124 -3.66 5.95 57.13
CA ILE A 124 -2.64 4.91 56.99
C ILE A 124 -1.98 5.06 55.61
N ALA A 125 -0.65 5.05 55.57
CA ALA A 125 0.12 5.17 54.33
C ALA A 125 1.38 4.30 54.36
N VAL A 126 1.94 4.02 53.18
CA VAL A 126 3.24 3.38 53.01
C VAL A 126 4.22 4.40 52.42
N PRO A 127 4.83 5.27 53.25
CA PRO A 127 5.64 6.37 52.74
C PRO A 127 7.06 5.98 52.35
N ASN A 128 7.55 4.80 52.75
CA ASN A 128 8.90 4.37 52.38
C ASN A 128 9.04 2.84 52.24
N ALA A 129 10.02 2.44 51.44
CA ALA A 129 10.46 1.06 51.27
C ALA A 129 11.99 1.01 51.16
N ARG A 130 12.61 -0.01 51.75
CA ARG A 130 14.05 -0.29 51.67
C ARG A 130 14.30 -1.60 50.92
N VAL A 131 15.35 -1.64 50.13
CA VAL A 131 15.73 -2.78 49.30
C VAL A 131 17.25 -2.87 49.16
N THR A 132 17.78 -4.07 49.07
CA THR A 132 19.19 -4.35 48.86
C THR A 132 19.44 -4.74 47.40
N ALA A 133 20.51 -4.23 46.81
CA ALA A 133 20.93 -4.60 45.46
C ALA A 133 21.08 -6.13 45.32
N GLY A 134 20.45 -6.71 44.29
CA GLY A 134 20.42 -8.15 44.07
C GLY A 134 19.49 -8.93 45.01
N GLY A 135 18.78 -8.25 45.91
CA GLY A 135 17.79 -8.86 46.80
C GLY A 135 16.57 -9.41 46.06
N ALA A 136 15.89 -10.37 46.68
CA ALA A 136 14.70 -11.04 46.13
C ALA A 136 13.38 -10.58 46.78
N ALA A 137 13.40 -9.56 47.64
CA ALA A 137 12.24 -9.00 48.33
C ALA A 137 12.52 -7.54 48.77
N ILE A 138 11.46 -6.84 49.19
CA ILE A 138 11.59 -5.58 49.93
C ILE A 138 12.09 -5.92 51.34
N ASP A 139 13.24 -5.37 51.75
CA ASP A 139 13.83 -5.65 53.06
C ASP A 139 12.96 -5.08 54.19
N ARG A 140 12.46 -3.86 54.00
CA ARG A 140 11.59 -3.18 54.97
C ARG A 140 10.57 -2.32 54.25
N LEU A 141 9.30 -2.54 54.54
CA LEU A 141 8.18 -1.73 54.07
C LEU A 141 7.64 -0.90 55.25
N GLY A 142 7.78 0.42 55.19
CA GLY A 142 7.35 1.32 56.26
C GLY A 142 5.87 1.65 56.14
N VAL A 143 5.08 1.32 57.16
CA VAL A 143 3.67 1.66 57.30
C VAL A 143 3.54 2.75 58.37
N VAL A 144 2.90 3.87 58.05
CA VAL A 144 2.64 4.96 59.00
C VAL A 144 1.13 5.05 59.25
N ALA A 145 0.71 4.87 60.49
CA ALA A 145 -0.67 5.06 60.94
C ALA A 145 -0.76 6.28 61.85
N ARG A 146 -1.57 7.28 61.45
CA ARG A 146 -1.80 8.51 62.23
C ARG A 146 -3.15 8.45 62.91
N PHE A 147 -3.17 8.67 64.22
CA PHE A 147 -4.36 8.64 65.07
C PHE A 147 -4.64 10.03 65.63
N ASP A 148 -5.93 10.34 65.81
CA ASP A 148 -6.38 11.60 66.39
C ASP A 148 -6.27 11.60 67.92
N ALA A 149 -6.08 10.44 68.56
CA ALA A 149 -5.97 10.28 70.00
C ALA A 149 -4.89 9.25 70.38
N VAL A 150 -4.15 9.54 71.46
CA VAL A 150 -3.10 8.64 71.97
C VAL A 150 -3.67 7.30 72.46
N ASP A 151 -4.90 7.28 72.99
CA ASP A 151 -5.54 6.03 73.46
C ASP A 151 -5.76 5.03 72.32
N ALA A 152 -6.21 5.51 71.15
CA ALA A 152 -6.38 4.67 69.96
C ALA A 152 -5.03 4.15 69.44
N LEU A 153 -3.97 4.95 69.54
CA LEU A 153 -2.61 4.53 69.23
C LEU A 153 -2.14 3.41 70.17
N ARG A 154 -2.40 3.50 71.48
CA ARG A 154 -2.01 2.47 72.46
C ARG A 154 -2.75 1.16 72.24
N GLN A 155 -4.04 1.23 71.91
CA GLN A 155 -4.80 0.04 71.54
C GLN A 155 -4.23 -0.63 70.29
N ALA A 156 -3.88 0.15 69.25
CA ALA A 156 -3.21 -0.36 68.06
C ALA A 156 -1.83 -0.97 68.36
N GLU A 157 -1.04 -0.35 69.25
CA GLU A 157 0.23 -0.88 69.74
C GLU A 157 0.05 -2.25 70.41
N ASP A 158 -0.93 -2.38 71.31
CA ASP A 158 -1.24 -3.65 71.99
C ASP A 158 -1.64 -4.73 70.99
N THR A 159 -2.54 -4.44 70.04
CA THR A 159 -2.97 -5.38 68.99
C THR A 159 -1.82 -5.87 68.10
N LEU A 160 -0.89 -4.98 67.72
CA LEU A 160 0.28 -5.36 66.93
C LEU A 160 1.30 -6.18 67.74
N ASN A 161 1.48 -5.86 69.03
CA ASN A 161 2.35 -6.62 69.94
C ASN A 161 1.81 -8.03 70.23
N GLU A 162 0.48 -8.18 70.34
CA GLU A 162 -0.17 -9.49 70.42
C GLU A 162 0.11 -10.32 69.15
N LEU A 163 0.00 -9.72 67.96
CA LEU A 163 0.34 -10.38 66.70
C LEU A 163 1.82 -10.79 66.68
N LEU A 164 2.73 -9.90 67.06
CA LEU A 164 4.17 -10.19 67.13
C LEU A 164 4.46 -11.35 68.07
N THR A 165 3.83 -11.37 69.24
CA THR A 165 3.97 -12.45 70.23
C THR A 165 3.42 -13.77 69.69
N SER A 166 2.28 -13.74 68.99
CA SER A 166 1.71 -14.94 68.36
C SER A 166 2.61 -15.51 67.26
N ARG A 167 3.25 -14.67 66.45
CA ARG A 167 4.23 -15.08 65.42
C ARG A 167 5.49 -15.68 66.03
N ALA A 168 5.95 -15.15 67.16
CA ALA A 168 7.12 -15.68 67.87
C ALA A 168 6.83 -17.03 68.54
N ALA A 169 5.60 -17.26 69.00
CA ALA A 169 5.17 -18.53 69.62
C ALA A 169 4.88 -19.63 68.58
N ASN A 170 4.30 -19.26 67.43
CA ASN A 170 3.94 -20.17 66.34
C ASN A 170 5.10 -20.27 65.33
N ASN A 171 6.12 -21.09 65.63
CA ASN A 171 7.21 -21.44 64.70
C ASN A 171 6.75 -22.24 63.46
N ALA A 172 5.45 -22.31 63.16
CA ALA A 172 4.87 -23.17 62.15
C ALA A 172 4.86 -22.48 60.77
N GLU A 173 5.35 -23.19 59.76
CA GLU A 173 5.09 -22.87 58.34
C GLU A 173 3.56 -22.80 58.11
N SER A 174 3.10 -21.80 57.38
CA SER A 174 1.67 -21.71 57.03
C SER A 174 1.33 -22.80 56.01
N GLU A 175 0.61 -23.84 56.43
CA GLU A 175 0.08 -24.90 55.54
C GLU A 175 -1.25 -24.51 54.85
N SER A 176 -1.80 -23.32 55.13
CA SER A 176 -3.06 -22.83 54.55
C SER A 176 -2.84 -21.99 53.28
N ASP A 177 -3.76 -22.12 52.31
CA ASP A 177 -3.83 -21.29 51.10
C ASP A 177 -4.24 -19.81 51.37
N ASP A 178 -4.65 -19.47 52.60
CA ASP A 178 -4.92 -18.08 53.00
C ASP A 178 -3.62 -17.35 53.37
N ASP A 179 -3.43 -16.16 52.79
CA ASP A 179 -2.28 -15.29 53.09
C ASP A 179 -2.24 -14.92 54.60
N PRO A 180 -1.10 -15.12 55.31
CA PRO A 180 -1.04 -14.82 56.74
C PRO A 180 -1.28 -13.33 57.01
N THR A 181 -2.08 -13.02 58.03
CA THR A 181 -2.47 -11.64 58.38
C THR A 181 -1.26 -10.71 58.48
N LEU A 182 -1.26 -9.62 57.69
CA LEU A 182 -0.18 -8.62 57.61
C LEU A 182 1.21 -9.24 57.32
N SER A 183 1.29 -10.26 56.47
CA SER A 183 2.54 -10.87 56.02
C SER A 183 2.50 -11.07 54.53
N TYR A 184 3.49 -10.56 53.81
CA TYR A 184 3.53 -10.60 52.36
C TYR A 184 4.80 -11.31 51.89
N PRO A 185 4.73 -12.27 50.95
CA PRO A 185 5.92 -12.96 50.45
C PRO A 185 7.01 -12.00 49.95
N GLY A 186 6.62 -10.90 49.31
CA GLY A 186 7.53 -9.90 48.75
C GLY A 186 8.13 -8.89 49.72
N ALA A 187 7.82 -8.94 51.02
CA ALA A 187 8.37 -8.03 52.03
C ALA A 187 8.88 -8.81 53.25
N LEU A 188 10.17 -8.66 53.59
CA LEU A 188 10.80 -9.35 54.72
C LEU A 188 10.38 -8.77 56.08
N MET A 189 10.05 -7.47 56.12
CA MET A 189 9.63 -6.78 57.32
C MET A 189 8.61 -5.69 57.01
N LEU A 190 7.53 -5.63 57.80
CA LEU A 190 6.65 -4.46 57.87
C LEU A 190 7.03 -3.66 59.12
N GLN A 191 7.40 -2.40 58.95
CA GLN A 191 7.66 -1.51 60.09
C GLN A 191 6.46 -0.57 60.28
N PHE A 192 5.71 -0.76 61.36
CA PHE A 192 4.61 0.11 61.74
C PHE A 192 5.10 1.27 62.59
N ASN A 193 4.94 2.49 62.11
CA ASN A 193 5.13 3.72 62.86
C ASN A 193 3.75 4.30 63.21
N LEU A 194 3.35 4.15 64.46
CA LEU A 194 2.10 4.71 65.00
C LEU A 194 2.36 6.13 65.51
N VAL A 195 1.54 7.09 65.10
CA VAL A 195 1.76 8.52 65.41
C VAL A 195 0.48 9.17 65.94
N ALA A 196 0.54 9.78 67.12
CA ALA A 196 -0.55 10.58 67.71
C ALA A 196 0.02 11.69 68.60
N GLU A 197 -0.43 12.94 68.44
CA GLU A 197 -0.05 14.08 69.33
C GLU A 197 1.45 14.19 69.68
N GLY A 198 2.35 13.90 68.73
CA GLY A 198 3.81 13.93 68.94
C GLY A 198 4.41 12.67 69.58
N VAL A 199 3.59 11.69 69.96
CA VAL A 199 4.01 10.33 70.33
C VAL A 199 4.23 9.51 69.06
N VAL A 200 5.39 8.84 68.97
CA VAL A 200 5.71 7.91 67.88
C VAL A 200 6.12 6.57 68.49
N VAL A 201 5.45 5.49 68.07
CA VAL A 201 5.77 4.11 68.45
C VAL A 201 6.11 3.33 67.19
N SER A 202 7.26 2.64 67.17
CA SER A 202 7.68 1.80 66.04
C SER A 202 7.63 0.33 66.41
N ILE A 203 6.96 -0.49 65.59
CA ILE A 203 6.84 -1.94 65.77
C ILE A 203 7.29 -2.63 64.47
N ASP A 204 8.30 -3.48 64.57
CA ASP A 204 8.82 -4.27 63.45
C ASP A 204 8.13 -5.64 63.44
N LEU A 205 7.34 -5.90 62.40
CA LEU A 205 6.66 -7.17 62.16
C LEU A 205 7.40 -7.97 61.07
N PRO A 206 8.18 -9.01 61.44
CA PRO A 206 8.87 -9.85 60.46
C PRO A 206 7.88 -10.69 59.66
N ARG A 207 8.21 -10.97 58.39
CA ARG A 207 7.47 -11.88 57.52
C ARG A 207 7.32 -13.26 58.18
N VAL A 208 6.14 -13.86 58.05
CA VAL A 208 5.93 -15.26 58.44
C VAL A 208 6.74 -16.17 57.50
N ARG A 209 7.39 -17.20 58.05
CA ARG A 209 8.18 -18.17 57.28
C ARG A 209 7.27 -18.89 56.27
N GLY A 210 7.69 -18.89 55.01
CA GLY A 210 7.00 -19.50 53.88
C GLY A 210 7.95 -19.59 52.69
N PRO A 211 7.50 -20.05 51.51
CA PRO A 211 8.38 -20.24 50.35
C PRO A 211 9.11 -18.95 49.99
N ASP A 212 10.39 -19.06 49.65
CA ASP A 212 11.17 -17.92 49.20
C ASP A 212 10.48 -17.22 48.02
N PRO A 213 10.61 -15.88 47.92
CA PRO A 213 10.10 -15.16 46.76
C PRO A 213 10.66 -15.80 45.49
N LYS A 214 9.78 -16.13 44.54
CA LYS A 214 10.24 -16.68 43.26
C LYS A 214 11.12 -15.62 42.57
N PRO A 215 12.30 -16.01 42.05
CA PRO A 215 13.05 -15.12 41.17
C PRO A 215 12.16 -14.80 39.96
N LEU A 216 12.24 -13.55 39.49
CA LEU A 216 11.54 -13.19 38.27
C LEU A 216 12.04 -14.02 37.10
N SER A 217 11.16 -14.25 36.13
CA SER A 217 11.55 -14.76 34.83
C SER A 217 12.62 -13.87 34.21
N SER A 218 13.59 -14.48 33.53
CA SER A 218 14.60 -13.76 32.76
C SER A 218 13.96 -12.79 31.77
N ARG A 219 14.66 -11.70 31.48
CA ARG A 219 14.27 -10.74 30.45
C ARG A 219 14.01 -11.47 29.12
N PRO A 220 12.81 -11.36 28.53
CA PRO A 220 12.53 -11.93 27.21
C PRO A 220 13.24 -11.10 26.12
N GLY A 221 13.47 -11.69 24.93
CA GLY A 221 13.88 -10.90 23.75
C GLY A 221 15.38 -10.67 23.52
N ALA A 222 16.24 -11.63 23.83
CA ALA A 222 17.70 -11.52 23.60
C ALA A 222 18.16 -12.00 22.20
N ALA A 223 17.23 -12.16 21.24
CA ALA A 223 17.55 -12.60 19.89
C ALA A 223 18.21 -11.48 19.06
N ALA A 224 19.03 -11.85 18.07
CA ALA A 224 19.68 -10.87 17.21
C ALA A 224 18.67 -10.17 16.28
N LYS A 225 18.61 -8.84 16.34
CA LYS A 225 17.82 -7.99 15.44
C LYS A 225 18.57 -7.73 14.13
N ARG A 226 18.47 -8.68 13.19
CA ARG A 226 19.18 -8.61 11.90
C ARG A 226 18.66 -7.51 10.97
N SER A 227 17.42 -7.08 11.16
CA SER A 227 16.73 -6.07 10.35
C SER A 227 16.81 -4.64 10.94
N LEU A 228 17.33 -4.45 12.15
CA LEU A 228 17.33 -3.15 12.86
C LEU A 228 18.11 -2.05 12.14
N ASP A 229 17.43 -1.07 11.56
CA ASP A 229 17.97 0.17 10.97
C ASP A 229 17.33 1.40 11.63
N LEU A 230 17.64 2.61 11.12
CA LEU A 230 17.11 3.85 11.68
C LEU A 230 15.62 4.09 11.37
N SER A 231 15.05 3.48 10.32
CA SER A 231 13.62 3.59 10.02
C SER A 231 12.78 2.68 10.93
N SER A 232 13.31 1.52 11.32
CA SER A 232 12.64 0.53 12.17
C SER A 232 12.84 0.72 13.68
N VAL A 233 13.57 1.74 14.14
CA VAL A 233 13.92 1.97 15.56
C VAL A 233 12.75 1.74 16.52
N TYR A 234 11.57 2.32 16.24
CA TYR A 234 10.39 2.21 17.11
C TYR A 234 9.41 1.09 16.70
N GLY A 235 9.82 0.18 15.82
CA GLY A 235 9.04 -0.99 15.38
C GLY A 235 9.50 -2.30 16.01
N ILE A 236 8.78 -3.38 15.72
CA ILE A 236 9.05 -4.74 16.20
C ILE A 236 10.35 -5.36 15.66
N ASP A 237 10.85 -4.84 14.53
CA ASP A 237 12.13 -5.21 13.95
C ASP A 237 13.32 -4.41 14.51
N GLY A 238 13.03 -3.34 15.27
CA GLY A 238 14.02 -2.47 15.88
C GLY A 238 14.12 -2.62 17.40
N PHE A 239 13.85 -1.55 18.15
CA PHE A 239 14.04 -1.50 19.60
C PHE A 239 12.97 -2.29 20.37
N LEU A 240 11.83 -2.52 19.74
CA LEU A 240 10.71 -3.23 20.31
C LEU A 240 10.68 -4.66 19.77
N GLY A 241 9.86 -5.50 20.38
CA GLY A 241 9.64 -6.88 19.97
C GLY A 241 8.20 -7.29 20.19
N ASP A 242 7.84 -8.36 19.51
CA ASP A 242 6.54 -9.01 19.57
C ASP A 242 6.77 -10.47 19.99
N ALA A 243 6.20 -10.88 21.12
CA ALA A 243 6.35 -12.22 21.67
C ALA A 243 5.33 -13.22 21.13
N ASN A 244 4.18 -12.76 20.65
CA ASN A 244 3.06 -13.62 20.24
C ASN A 244 2.73 -13.53 18.73
N SER A 245 3.47 -12.71 17.98
CA SER A 245 3.33 -12.48 16.54
C SER A 245 1.99 -11.83 16.13
N ASP A 246 1.43 -10.95 16.97
CA ASP A 246 0.19 -10.19 16.69
C ASP A 246 0.42 -8.77 16.14
N LEU A 247 1.67 -8.40 15.88
CA LEU A 247 2.15 -7.09 15.41
C LEU A 247 2.00 -5.96 16.45
N ILE A 248 1.75 -6.29 17.72
CA ILE A 248 1.76 -5.33 18.83
C ILE A 248 3.13 -5.42 19.51
N PRO A 249 3.83 -4.29 19.72
CA PRO A 249 5.11 -4.29 20.42
C PRO A 249 4.89 -4.54 21.93
N ASP A 250 4.91 -5.80 22.36
CA ASP A 250 4.69 -6.24 23.74
C ASP A 250 5.98 -6.49 24.53
N ARG A 251 7.12 -6.08 23.96
CA ARG A 251 8.44 -6.28 24.55
C ARG A 251 9.45 -5.19 24.15
N THR A 252 10.39 -4.90 25.03
CA THR A 252 11.60 -4.10 24.75
C THR A 252 12.83 -4.99 24.52
N ASP A 253 13.40 -4.96 23.31
CA ASP A 253 14.50 -5.83 22.86
C ASP A 253 15.88 -5.16 22.89
N ILE A 254 15.98 -4.02 23.58
CA ILE A 254 17.21 -3.23 23.72
C ILE A 254 17.56 -2.95 25.17
N VAL A 255 18.82 -2.59 25.41
CA VAL A 255 19.25 -1.99 26.68
C VAL A 255 19.98 -0.67 26.41
N LEU A 256 19.60 0.39 27.12
CA LEU A 256 20.28 1.67 27.06
C LEU A 256 21.53 1.63 27.95
N VAL A 257 22.68 1.98 27.39
CA VAL A 257 23.97 1.95 28.07
C VAL A 257 24.60 3.35 28.02
N PRO A 258 24.23 4.26 28.93
CA PRO A 258 24.85 5.58 28.97
C PRO A 258 26.19 5.56 29.73
N SER A 259 27.19 6.29 29.20
CA SER A 259 28.53 6.46 29.78
C SER A 259 29.06 7.88 29.55
N GLY A 260 29.84 8.40 30.50
CA GLY A 260 30.50 9.71 30.38
C GLY A 260 29.58 10.92 30.61
N GLY A 261 30.01 12.09 30.10
CA GLY A 261 29.27 13.36 30.21
C GLY A 261 28.20 13.56 29.13
N GLY A 262 27.24 14.46 29.36
CA GLY A 262 26.22 14.83 28.36
C GLY A 262 25.07 13.83 28.16
N ILE A 263 25.03 12.74 28.92
CA ILE A 263 24.09 11.63 28.77
C ILE A 263 22.69 11.86 29.37
N MET A 264 22.41 13.04 29.95
CA MET A 264 21.17 13.29 30.72
C MET A 264 19.89 12.99 29.94
N ARG A 265 19.86 13.29 28.63
CA ARG A 265 18.69 13.04 27.78
C ARG A 265 18.39 11.56 27.49
N THR A 266 19.25 10.64 27.94
CA THR A 266 18.91 9.21 27.97
C THR A 266 17.59 8.96 28.73
N ILE A 267 17.28 9.82 29.70
CA ILE A 267 16.02 9.80 30.46
C ILE A 267 14.81 9.99 29.52
N ASP A 268 14.91 10.94 28.59
CA ASP A 268 13.83 11.27 27.64
C ASP A 268 13.63 10.14 26.63
N LEU A 269 14.73 9.57 26.12
CA LEU A 269 14.69 8.40 25.22
C LEU A 269 14.04 7.19 25.90
N ALA A 270 14.37 6.95 27.17
CA ALA A 270 13.78 5.85 27.94
C ALA A 270 12.27 6.05 28.13
N ALA A 271 11.82 7.27 28.43
CA ALA A 271 10.40 7.61 28.50
C ALA A 271 9.67 7.39 27.18
N ARG A 272 10.29 7.80 26.06
CA ARG A 272 9.76 7.55 24.71
C ARG A 272 9.57 6.07 24.44
N LEU A 273 10.57 5.24 24.79
CA LEU A 273 10.48 3.79 24.60
C LEU A 273 9.42 3.13 25.47
N GLY A 274 9.24 3.61 26.70
CA GLY A 274 8.13 3.21 27.55
C GLY A 274 6.78 3.46 26.89
N LEU A 275 6.60 4.64 26.29
CA LEU A 275 5.35 5.04 25.62
C LEU A 275 5.00 4.16 24.41
N GLU A 276 6.00 3.74 23.64
CA GLU A 276 5.80 3.04 22.36
C GLU A 276 5.55 1.53 22.52
N THR A 277 5.61 0.98 23.74
CA THR A 277 5.45 -0.45 24.00
C THR A 277 4.28 -0.79 24.91
N THR A 278 3.70 -1.96 24.69
CA THR A 278 2.71 -2.59 25.58
C THR A 278 3.34 -3.59 26.56
N GLY A 279 4.67 -3.78 26.52
CA GLY A 279 5.40 -4.50 27.57
C GLY A 279 6.82 -4.02 27.80
N LEU A 280 7.09 -3.58 29.05
CA LEU A 280 8.38 -3.02 29.48
C LEU A 280 9.18 -4.01 30.32
N SER A 281 10.48 -4.17 30.00
CA SER A 281 11.44 -4.86 30.86
C SER A 281 12.30 -3.87 31.66
N VAL A 282 12.28 -3.97 32.99
CA VAL A 282 13.13 -3.17 33.90
C VAL A 282 14.23 -4.07 34.48
N PRO A 283 15.51 -3.67 34.46
CA PRO A 283 16.03 -2.39 33.97
C PRO A 283 16.07 -2.31 32.43
N LEU A 284 15.62 -1.17 31.88
CA LEU A 284 15.79 -0.79 30.47
C LEU A 284 17.17 -0.16 30.25
N ALA A 285 17.73 0.50 31.26
CA ALA A 285 19.01 1.19 31.21
C ALA A 285 19.98 0.67 32.28
N LEU A 286 21.24 0.46 31.88
CA LEU A 286 22.34 0.01 32.74
C LEU A 286 23.58 0.89 32.51
N PRO A 287 24.34 1.27 33.54
CA PRO A 287 25.59 1.99 33.33
C PRO A 287 26.64 1.06 32.68
N ALA A 288 27.56 1.60 31.89
CA ALA A 288 28.54 0.79 31.15
C ALA A 288 29.39 -0.11 32.07
N GLU A 289 29.71 0.35 33.29
CA GLU A 289 30.51 -0.40 34.26
C GLU A 289 29.77 -1.61 34.86
N ALA A 290 28.45 -1.69 34.72
CA ALA A 290 27.65 -2.84 35.14
C ALA A 290 27.59 -3.95 34.06
N ILE A 291 28.18 -3.74 32.88
CA ILE A 291 28.15 -4.68 31.78
C ILE A 291 29.45 -5.51 31.75
N GLU A 292 29.35 -6.79 32.08
CA GLU A 292 30.49 -7.72 31.97
C GLU A 292 30.55 -8.44 30.62
N LYS A 293 29.39 -8.81 30.05
CA LYS A 293 29.27 -9.59 28.81
C LYS A 293 28.26 -8.97 27.85
N PRO A 294 28.66 -8.01 27.01
CA PRO A 294 27.77 -7.31 26.08
C PRO A 294 26.99 -8.27 25.15
N GLU A 295 27.60 -9.37 24.74
CA GLU A 295 26.97 -10.38 23.86
C GLU A 295 25.78 -11.11 24.53
N SER A 296 25.72 -11.10 25.86
CA SER A 296 24.61 -11.68 26.62
C SER A 296 23.41 -10.74 26.75
N LEU A 297 23.59 -9.44 26.51
CA LEU A 297 22.53 -8.43 26.60
C LEU A 297 21.59 -8.46 25.39
N PRO A 298 20.35 -7.94 25.51
CA PRO A 298 19.61 -7.47 24.35
C PRO A 298 20.42 -6.45 23.55
N THR A 299 19.97 -6.06 22.35
CA THR A 299 20.70 -5.11 21.49
C THR A 299 21.06 -3.84 22.28
N PRO A 300 22.36 -3.53 22.47
CA PRO A 300 22.75 -2.39 23.28
C PRO A 300 22.67 -1.09 22.48
N VAL A 301 22.16 -0.03 23.12
CA VAL A 301 22.21 1.35 22.64
C VAL A 301 23.25 2.08 23.48
N LEU A 302 24.45 2.26 22.92
CA LEU A 302 25.62 2.85 23.55
C LEU A 302 25.55 4.38 23.43
N ILE A 303 25.44 5.09 24.56
CA ILE A 303 25.17 6.53 24.58
C ILE A 303 26.31 7.25 25.31
N GLY A 304 27.10 8.03 24.61
CA GLY A 304 28.22 8.76 25.22
C GLY A 304 29.28 9.21 24.21
N ILE A 305 30.09 10.20 24.62
CA ILE A 305 31.28 10.63 23.88
C ILE A 305 32.44 9.69 24.23
N ASP A 306 32.71 9.53 25.53
CA ASP A 306 33.69 8.59 26.07
C ASP A 306 32.95 7.32 26.55
N HIS A 307 32.94 6.28 25.72
CA HIS A 307 32.16 5.06 26.00
C HIS A 307 33.01 3.79 25.81
N PRO A 308 33.27 3.01 26.87
CA PRO A 308 34.23 1.89 26.82
C PRO A 308 33.82 0.77 25.84
N LEU A 309 32.52 0.51 25.69
CA LEU A 309 32.03 -0.46 24.70
C LEU A 309 32.11 0.05 23.25
N ILE A 310 32.14 1.36 23.03
CA ILE A 310 32.38 1.94 21.69
C ILE A 310 33.87 1.79 21.36
N ASP A 311 34.75 2.12 22.32
CA ASP A 311 36.20 1.95 22.17
C ASP A 311 36.56 0.51 21.81
N ALA A 312 35.94 -0.48 22.47
CA ALA A 312 36.12 -1.89 22.14
C ALA A 312 35.69 -2.25 20.70
N LEU A 313 34.58 -1.68 20.21
CA LEU A 313 34.14 -1.91 18.82
C LEU A 313 35.10 -1.29 17.79
N ILE A 314 35.74 -0.17 18.14
CA ILE A 314 36.76 0.47 17.30
C ILE A 314 38.04 -0.38 17.30
N GLU A 315 38.49 -0.81 18.48
CA GLU A 315 39.68 -1.67 18.63
C GLU A 315 39.53 -3.01 17.88
N ASP A 316 38.33 -3.59 17.89
CA ASP A 316 37.98 -4.83 17.17
C ASP A 316 37.71 -4.60 15.65
N GLY A 317 37.84 -3.36 15.16
CA GLY A 317 37.61 -3.01 13.75
C GLY A 317 36.16 -3.18 13.28
N LYS A 318 35.19 -3.19 14.21
CA LYS A 318 33.75 -3.34 13.90
C LYS A 318 33.10 -2.04 13.46
N VAL A 319 33.66 -0.90 13.86
CA VAL A 319 33.18 0.42 13.48
C VAL A 319 34.35 1.40 13.38
N ALA A 320 34.31 2.28 12.40
CA ALA A 320 35.18 3.45 12.32
C ALA A 320 34.32 4.70 12.54
N LEU A 321 34.53 5.40 13.65
CA LEU A 321 33.83 6.66 13.89
C LEU A 321 34.47 7.80 13.09
N PRO A 322 33.66 8.67 12.47
CA PRO A 322 34.16 9.84 11.76
C PRO A 322 34.62 10.93 12.74
N ASP A 323 35.45 11.85 12.26
CA ASP A 323 35.76 13.08 12.99
C ASP A 323 34.51 13.98 13.05
N LEU A 324 33.85 14.01 14.20
CA LEU A 324 32.66 14.83 14.43
C LEU A 324 33.06 16.27 14.80
N MET A 325 32.44 17.25 14.14
CA MET A 325 32.61 18.65 14.49
C MET A 325 31.94 19.00 15.84
N PRO A 326 32.37 20.06 16.54
CA PRO A 326 31.62 20.61 17.67
C PRO A 326 30.15 20.86 17.31
N GLY A 327 29.24 20.52 18.23
CA GLY A 327 27.79 20.53 18.05
C GLY A 327 27.22 19.46 17.10
N GLN A 328 28.05 18.60 16.49
CA GLN A 328 27.59 17.53 15.61
C GLN A 328 27.36 16.24 16.40
N GLY A 329 26.21 15.61 16.18
CA GLY A 329 25.80 14.33 16.75
C GLY A 329 25.73 13.23 15.69
N LEU A 330 25.88 11.98 16.15
CA LEU A 330 25.83 10.79 15.32
C LEU A 330 24.96 9.72 15.98
N ILE A 331 24.05 9.16 15.19
CA ILE A 331 23.30 7.94 15.51
C ILE A 331 23.70 6.91 14.46
N GLN A 332 24.28 5.78 14.87
CA GLN A 332 24.79 4.77 13.95
C GLN A 332 24.45 3.35 14.40
N VAL A 333 23.94 2.54 13.50
CA VAL A 333 23.75 1.10 13.69
C VAL A 333 25.01 0.36 13.25
N VAL A 334 25.51 -0.53 14.12
CA VAL A 334 26.66 -1.40 13.86
C VAL A 334 26.16 -2.85 13.73
N ARG A 335 26.48 -3.50 12.60
CA ARG A 335 26.05 -4.88 12.29
C ARG A 335 27.22 -5.72 11.72
N PRO A 336 27.61 -6.84 12.36
CA PRO A 336 27.39 -7.20 13.77
C PRO A 336 28.31 -6.39 14.70
N ALA A 337 27.88 -6.17 15.95
CA ALA A 337 28.66 -5.49 16.99
C ALA A 337 29.24 -6.50 18.00
N PHE A 338 28.39 -7.14 18.81
CA PHE A 338 28.81 -8.10 19.84
C PHE A 338 28.32 -9.51 19.52
N GLY A 339 29.23 -10.39 19.10
CA GLY A 339 28.87 -11.71 18.58
C GLY A 339 28.03 -11.59 17.30
N SER A 340 26.80 -12.11 17.31
CA SER A 340 25.86 -11.99 16.18
C SER A 340 24.86 -10.84 16.32
N LYS A 341 24.93 -10.03 17.38
CA LYS A 341 23.98 -8.96 17.69
C LYS A 341 24.47 -7.62 17.15
N SER A 342 23.52 -6.83 16.65
CA SER A 342 23.73 -5.42 16.32
C SER A 342 23.83 -4.55 17.58
N ALA A 343 24.40 -3.35 17.45
CA ALA A 343 24.37 -2.29 18.47
C ALA A 343 24.00 -0.96 17.82
N VAL A 344 23.48 -0.01 18.60
CA VAL A 344 23.29 1.38 18.16
C VAL A 344 24.19 2.29 18.96
N ILE A 345 25.01 3.08 18.27
CA ILE A 345 25.88 4.10 18.84
C ILE A 345 25.16 5.44 18.77
N VAL A 346 25.15 6.18 19.87
CA VAL A 346 24.67 7.56 19.97
C VAL A 346 25.79 8.39 20.61
N THR A 347 26.45 9.21 19.79
CA THR A 347 27.64 9.97 20.20
C THR A 347 27.63 11.38 19.60
N GLY A 348 28.62 12.21 19.95
CA GLY A 348 28.76 13.57 19.43
C GLY A 348 30.19 14.09 19.53
N GLY A 349 30.52 15.10 18.73
CA GLY A 349 31.81 15.78 18.79
C GLY A 349 32.02 16.58 20.08
N ASP A 350 30.93 16.92 20.76
CA ASP A 350 30.89 17.48 22.11
C ASP A 350 29.54 17.16 22.78
N ALA A 351 29.34 17.68 24.00
CA ALA A 351 28.12 17.45 24.77
C ALA A 351 26.86 17.98 24.05
N SER A 352 26.96 19.07 23.28
CA SER A 352 25.81 19.62 22.52
C SER A 352 25.44 18.71 21.36
N GLY A 353 26.44 18.16 20.66
CA GLY A 353 26.24 17.18 19.60
C GLY A 353 25.59 15.89 20.10
N LEU A 354 26.06 15.35 21.23
CA LEU A 354 25.45 14.18 21.87
C LEU A 354 23.99 14.46 22.27
N ASP A 355 23.74 15.61 22.90
CA ASP A 355 22.41 16.05 23.30
C ASP A 355 21.45 16.10 22.10
N ARG A 356 21.89 16.71 21.00
CA ARG A 356 21.15 16.81 19.74
C ARG A 356 20.86 15.44 19.10
N ALA A 357 21.80 14.49 19.16
CA ALA A 357 21.61 13.12 18.68
C ALA A 357 20.54 12.38 19.48
N ILE A 358 20.59 12.48 20.82
CA ILE A 358 19.58 11.85 21.68
C ILE A 358 18.21 12.48 21.43
N LEU A 359 18.12 13.81 21.26
CA LEU A 359 16.87 14.49 20.91
C LEU A 359 16.31 14.06 19.56
N GLN A 360 17.15 13.85 18.55
CA GLN A 360 16.69 13.35 17.25
C GLN A 360 16.01 11.98 17.40
N LEU A 361 16.67 11.06 18.12
CA LEU A 361 16.11 9.74 18.43
C LEU A 361 14.79 9.88 19.19
N THR A 362 14.77 10.70 20.24
CA THR A 362 13.66 10.80 21.19
C THR A 362 12.43 11.47 20.61
N GLU A 363 12.59 12.63 19.97
CA GLU A 363 11.47 13.48 19.58
C GLU A 363 11.04 13.29 18.14
N ARG A 364 11.97 12.95 17.24
CA ARG A 364 11.79 13.13 15.80
C ARG A 364 11.72 11.82 15.03
N LEU A 365 12.62 10.87 15.27
CA LEU A 365 12.59 9.59 14.56
C LEU A 365 11.25 8.86 14.73
N PRO A 366 10.73 8.22 13.66
CA PRO A 366 11.39 7.97 12.36
C PRO A 366 11.30 9.13 11.36
N HIS A 367 10.75 10.29 11.73
CA HIS A 367 10.72 11.47 10.87
C HIS A 367 12.08 12.16 10.78
N ILE A 368 12.38 12.72 9.61
CA ILE A 368 13.59 13.52 9.40
C ILE A 368 13.53 14.79 10.26
N TRP A 369 12.38 15.47 10.27
CA TRP A 369 12.21 16.72 11.03
C TRP A 369 10.83 16.90 11.66
N GLU A 370 9.80 17.14 10.86
CA GLU A 370 8.45 17.35 11.37
C GLU A 370 7.73 16.02 11.60
N ARG A 371 6.97 15.95 12.70
CA ARG A 371 6.12 14.79 12.99
C ARG A 371 4.77 14.95 12.30
N GLY A 372 4.25 13.86 11.75
CA GLY A 372 2.92 13.84 11.13
C GLY A 372 2.75 12.64 10.21
N LYS A 373 1.50 12.21 9.98
CA LYS A 373 1.22 11.04 9.13
C LYS A 373 1.63 11.23 7.67
N ASP A 374 1.73 12.47 7.22
CA ASP A 374 2.08 12.92 5.88
C ASP A 374 3.50 13.49 5.79
N ARG A 375 4.30 13.37 6.87
CA ARG A 375 5.65 13.92 6.94
C ARG A 375 6.69 12.87 6.61
N THR A 376 7.73 13.29 5.90
CA THR A 376 8.83 12.42 5.44
C THR A 376 9.46 11.66 6.59
N THR A 377 9.45 10.34 6.48
CA THR A 377 10.17 9.40 7.35
C THR A 377 11.45 8.93 6.68
N ILE A 378 12.35 8.33 7.45
CA ILE A 378 13.52 7.63 6.89
C ILE A 378 13.06 6.51 5.92
N ASP A 379 11.99 5.78 6.25
CA ASP A 379 11.39 4.75 5.39
C ASP A 379 10.94 5.33 4.03
N THR A 380 10.39 6.56 4.01
CA THR A 380 10.07 7.26 2.76
C THR A 380 11.33 7.48 1.89
N VAL A 381 12.45 7.86 2.51
CA VAL A 381 13.73 8.08 1.81
C VAL A 381 14.27 6.75 1.26
N GLU A 382 14.17 5.67 2.03
CA GLU A 382 14.60 4.33 1.62
C GLU A 382 13.79 3.82 0.43
N ASP A 383 12.46 3.99 0.45
CA ASP A 383 11.57 3.59 -0.64
C ASP A 383 11.78 4.41 -1.92
N ASP A 384 11.93 5.74 -1.79
CA ASP A 384 12.23 6.60 -2.93
C ASP A 384 13.60 6.28 -3.55
N ALA A 385 14.61 6.04 -2.70
CA ALA A 385 15.94 5.62 -3.16
C ALA A 385 15.86 4.29 -3.90
N ARG A 386 15.11 3.31 -3.37
CA ARG A 386 14.85 2.04 -4.03
C ARG A 386 14.19 2.23 -5.39
N ASN A 387 13.14 3.04 -5.46
CA ASN A 387 12.39 3.28 -6.70
C ASN A 387 13.27 3.96 -7.75
N LEU A 388 14.09 4.93 -7.36
CA LEU A 388 15.03 5.58 -8.25
C LEU A 388 16.10 4.62 -8.77
N LEU A 389 16.79 3.92 -7.86
CA LEU A 389 17.89 3.01 -8.21
C LEU A 389 17.42 1.80 -9.03
N SER A 390 16.17 1.37 -8.86
CA SER A 390 15.58 0.26 -9.62
C SER A 390 14.90 0.68 -10.93
N GLY A 391 15.02 1.94 -11.37
CA GLY A 391 14.43 2.40 -12.63
C GLY A 391 12.90 2.53 -12.61
N ARG A 392 12.29 2.62 -11.42
CA ARG A 392 10.84 2.78 -11.22
C ARG A 392 10.38 4.23 -11.18
N SER A 393 11.29 5.20 -11.28
CA SER A 393 10.98 6.62 -11.38
C SER A 393 11.57 7.24 -12.65
N PRO A 394 10.96 8.32 -13.19
CA PRO A 394 11.50 9.08 -14.33
C PRO A 394 12.97 9.49 -14.14
N ALA A 395 13.31 10.01 -12.96
CA ALA A 395 14.68 10.40 -12.62
C ALA A 395 15.64 9.20 -12.62
N GLY A 396 15.20 8.06 -12.09
CA GLY A 396 15.97 6.80 -12.09
C GLY A 396 16.21 6.26 -13.50
N GLN A 397 15.19 6.32 -14.36
CA GLN A 397 15.30 5.94 -15.77
C GLN A 397 16.25 6.88 -16.52
N ALA A 398 16.15 8.20 -16.32
CA ALA A 398 17.06 9.16 -16.93
C ALA A 398 18.52 8.97 -16.48
N ALA A 399 18.75 8.77 -15.17
CA ALA A 399 20.09 8.55 -14.64
C ALA A 399 20.70 7.23 -15.15
N THR A 400 19.89 6.18 -15.25
CA THR A 400 20.31 4.88 -15.80
C THR A 400 20.52 4.96 -17.32
N ALA A 401 19.73 5.77 -18.03
CA ALA A 401 19.94 6.03 -19.46
C ALA A 401 21.31 6.66 -19.72
N LEU A 402 21.72 7.65 -18.92
CA LEU A 402 23.06 8.24 -19.03
C LEU A 402 24.16 7.19 -18.78
N TYR A 403 23.98 6.31 -17.79
CA TYR A 403 24.92 5.21 -17.53
C TYR A 403 25.02 4.25 -18.74
N LYS A 404 23.88 3.79 -19.27
CA LYS A 404 23.86 2.85 -20.41
C LYS A 404 24.35 3.51 -21.71
N LEU A 405 24.14 4.81 -21.87
CA LEU A 405 24.73 5.61 -22.96
C LEU A 405 26.25 5.60 -22.90
N GLU A 406 26.85 5.81 -21.73
CA GLU A 406 28.31 5.80 -21.55
C GLU A 406 28.91 4.42 -21.87
N GLN A 407 28.23 3.35 -21.46
CA GLN A 407 28.62 1.98 -21.80
C GLN A 407 28.60 1.73 -23.32
N LEU A 408 27.51 2.12 -23.99
CA LEU A 408 27.37 1.97 -25.44
C LEU A 408 28.40 2.83 -26.20
N ALA A 409 28.64 4.05 -25.75
CA ALA A 409 29.65 4.92 -26.33
C ALA A 409 31.06 4.31 -26.20
N THR A 410 31.38 3.71 -25.05
CA THR A 410 32.64 2.99 -24.83
C THR A 410 32.76 1.74 -25.70
N GLU A 411 31.68 0.98 -25.90
CA GLU A 411 31.67 -0.18 -26.80
C GLU A 411 31.91 0.21 -28.27
N LEU A 412 31.49 1.42 -28.65
CA LEU A 412 31.59 1.95 -30.00
C LEU A 412 32.87 2.77 -30.24
N SER A 413 33.62 3.16 -29.20
CA SER A 413 34.73 4.12 -29.32
C SER A 413 35.88 3.61 -30.19
N ASP A 414 36.05 2.29 -30.30
CA ASP A 414 37.09 1.66 -31.12
C ASP A 414 36.68 1.50 -32.60
N ARG A 415 35.47 1.93 -32.98
CA ARG A 415 34.93 1.80 -34.35
C ARG A 415 35.02 3.12 -35.12
N ALA A 416 35.33 3.04 -36.41
CA ALA A 416 35.36 4.19 -37.30
C ALA A 416 33.95 4.54 -37.78
N LEU A 417 33.22 5.35 -37.00
CA LEU A 417 31.83 5.73 -37.31
C LEU A 417 31.75 6.97 -38.21
N THR A 418 30.84 6.93 -39.19
CA THR A 418 30.48 8.07 -40.07
C THR A 418 29.21 8.78 -39.60
N SER A 419 28.29 8.05 -38.97
CA SER A 419 27.08 8.59 -38.34
C SER A 419 26.61 7.71 -37.18
N ALA A 420 25.94 8.34 -36.21
CA ALA A 420 25.23 7.67 -35.13
C ALA A 420 23.93 8.42 -34.81
N GLU A 421 22.85 7.67 -34.64
CA GLU A 421 21.54 8.14 -34.17
C GLU A 421 21.24 7.47 -32.83
N VAL A 422 21.05 8.29 -31.81
CA VAL A 422 20.85 7.86 -30.43
C VAL A 422 19.44 8.22 -30.01
N THR A 423 18.64 7.24 -29.60
CA THR A 423 17.31 7.48 -29.04
C THR A 423 17.24 7.00 -27.61
N VAL A 424 16.82 7.88 -26.71
CA VAL A 424 16.61 7.58 -25.28
C VAL A 424 15.11 7.57 -25.01
N TYR A 425 14.59 6.40 -24.61
CA TYR A 425 13.20 6.21 -24.22
C TYR A 425 13.11 6.19 -22.70
N VAL A 426 12.38 7.14 -22.11
CA VAL A 426 12.11 7.21 -20.66
C VAL A 426 10.70 7.73 -20.41
N GLU A 427 10.15 7.44 -19.23
CA GLU A 427 8.87 8.00 -18.80
C GLU A 427 9.06 9.47 -18.40
N LYS A 428 8.15 10.35 -18.85
CA LYS A 428 8.04 11.77 -18.42
C LYS A 428 9.39 12.51 -18.40
N PRO A 429 10.14 12.55 -19.53
CA PRO A 429 11.42 13.23 -19.59
C PRO A 429 11.27 14.73 -19.31
N GLU A 430 12.10 15.28 -18.41
CA GLU A 430 12.17 16.74 -18.24
C GLU A 430 12.81 17.44 -19.45
N ARG A 431 12.32 18.65 -19.75
CA ARG A 431 12.83 19.48 -20.84
C ARG A 431 14.30 19.80 -20.61
N GLY A 432 15.17 19.26 -21.48
CA GLY A 432 16.62 19.45 -21.42
C GLY A 432 17.42 18.16 -21.28
N LEU A 433 16.77 17.01 -21.02
CA LEU A 433 17.44 15.71 -20.97
C LEU A 433 18.20 15.39 -22.27
N GLU A 434 17.64 15.75 -23.42
CA GLU A 434 18.28 15.53 -24.74
C GLU A 434 19.64 16.24 -24.84
N VAL A 435 19.75 17.46 -24.31
CA VAL A 435 21.01 18.22 -24.31
C VAL A 435 22.06 17.52 -23.47
N LEU A 436 21.67 16.96 -22.32
CA LEU A 436 22.59 16.25 -21.45
C LEU A 436 22.98 14.90 -22.04
N ALA A 437 22.03 14.14 -22.60
CA ALA A 437 22.30 12.89 -23.30
C ALA A 437 23.28 13.11 -24.47
N ARG A 438 23.07 14.16 -25.27
CA ARG A 438 23.99 14.54 -26.36
C ARG A 438 25.40 14.81 -25.86
N ARG A 439 25.55 15.63 -24.81
CA ARG A 439 26.87 15.92 -24.21
C ARG A 439 27.55 14.66 -23.68
N THR A 440 26.80 13.74 -23.09
CA THR A 440 27.33 12.47 -22.60
C THR A 440 27.89 11.62 -23.74
N VAL A 441 27.19 11.53 -24.88
CA VAL A 441 27.70 10.80 -26.06
C VAL A 441 28.91 11.50 -26.66
N GLU A 442 28.86 12.81 -26.85
CA GLU A 442 29.98 13.60 -27.42
C GLU A 442 31.27 13.51 -26.59
N ALA A 443 31.15 13.32 -25.27
CA ALA A 443 32.30 13.16 -24.38
C ALA A 443 33.03 11.82 -24.57
N SER A 444 32.33 10.78 -25.05
CA SER A 444 32.81 9.40 -25.05
C SER A 444 32.89 8.77 -26.44
N LEU A 445 32.23 9.36 -27.44
CA LEU A 445 32.18 8.85 -28.82
C LEU A 445 32.42 9.97 -29.83
N ALA A 446 33.53 9.88 -30.55
CA ALA A 446 33.85 10.80 -31.65
C ALA A 446 33.18 10.33 -32.95
N VAL A 447 32.11 11.01 -33.37
CA VAL A 447 31.40 10.71 -34.62
C VAL A 447 31.07 12.02 -35.39
N PRO A 448 31.25 12.07 -36.72
CA PRO A 448 31.02 13.30 -37.50
C PRO A 448 29.56 13.77 -37.51
N ASN A 449 28.62 12.83 -37.59
CA ASN A 449 27.19 13.11 -37.63
C ASN A 449 26.51 12.40 -36.46
N LEU A 450 26.18 13.14 -35.42
CA LEU A 450 25.46 12.64 -34.24
C LEU A 450 24.07 13.25 -34.16
N ASP A 451 23.05 12.39 -34.23
CA ASP A 451 21.70 12.76 -33.82
C ASP A 451 21.35 12.12 -32.47
N VAL A 452 20.69 12.89 -31.60
CA VAL A 452 20.27 12.43 -30.27
C VAL A 452 18.86 12.93 -30.03
N THR A 453 17.97 11.99 -29.77
CA THR A 453 16.55 12.23 -29.51
C THR A 453 16.16 11.61 -28.16
N VAL A 454 15.26 12.29 -27.44
CA VAL A 454 14.62 11.75 -26.24
C VAL A 454 13.14 11.61 -26.52
N GLU A 455 12.61 10.41 -26.33
CA GLU A 455 11.21 10.10 -26.50
C GLU A 455 10.56 9.72 -25.18
N SER A 456 9.37 10.27 -24.98
CA SER A 456 8.56 10.02 -23.80
C SER A 456 7.74 8.74 -23.97
N LEU A 457 7.77 7.89 -22.95
CA LEU A 457 6.88 6.74 -22.81
C LEU A 457 5.66 7.07 -21.93
N ASP A 458 5.39 8.35 -21.68
CA ASP A 458 4.14 8.76 -21.02
C ASP A 458 2.96 8.59 -21.98
N VAL A 459 1.88 7.99 -21.51
CA VAL A 459 0.63 7.81 -22.24
C VAL A 459 0.10 9.15 -22.78
N GLN A 460 0.33 10.26 -22.05
CA GLN A 460 -0.12 11.59 -22.48
C GLN A 460 0.67 12.17 -23.66
N GLU A 461 1.87 11.64 -23.94
CA GLU A 461 2.75 12.09 -25.02
C GLU A 461 2.90 11.03 -26.13
N ALA A 462 2.13 9.94 -26.07
CA ALA A 462 2.07 8.92 -27.11
C ALA A 462 1.67 9.53 -28.46
N ARG A 463 2.30 9.04 -29.54
CA ARG A 463 2.17 9.64 -30.88
C ARG A 463 1.28 8.80 -31.78
N PRO A 464 0.63 9.37 -32.82
CA PRO A 464 -0.07 8.60 -33.84
C PRO A 464 0.83 7.51 -34.42
N VAL A 465 0.28 6.31 -34.58
CA VAL A 465 1.02 5.16 -35.11
C VAL A 465 0.74 4.98 -36.59
N GLU A 466 1.77 4.68 -37.37
CA GLU A 466 1.66 4.30 -38.77
C GLU A 466 2.05 2.83 -38.96
N VAL A 467 1.23 2.08 -39.70
CA VAL A 467 1.53 0.70 -40.14
C VAL A 467 1.51 0.68 -41.66
N GLY A 468 2.64 0.31 -42.28
CA GLY A 468 2.77 0.35 -43.74
C GLY A 468 2.66 1.76 -44.35
N GLY A 469 2.98 2.81 -43.58
CA GLY A 469 2.87 4.22 -44.00
C GLY A 469 1.44 4.79 -43.95
N VAL A 470 0.52 4.09 -43.29
CA VAL A 470 -0.87 4.53 -43.08
C VAL A 470 -1.10 4.66 -41.59
N VAL A 471 -1.62 5.82 -41.16
CA VAL A 471 -1.97 6.06 -39.75
C VAL A 471 -3.08 5.10 -39.34
N ILE A 472 -2.95 4.49 -38.15
CA ILE A 472 -4.01 3.67 -37.59
C ILE A 472 -5.19 4.56 -37.19
N GLY A 473 -6.28 4.43 -37.94
CA GLY A 473 -7.52 5.16 -37.74
C GLY A 473 -7.69 6.32 -38.72
N ASP A 474 -8.94 6.53 -39.12
CA ASP A 474 -9.39 7.62 -39.98
C ASP A 474 -10.88 7.90 -39.68
N GLU A 475 -11.45 8.91 -40.33
CA GLU A 475 -12.90 9.07 -40.44
C GLU A 475 -13.46 8.13 -41.50
N ILE A 476 -14.49 7.36 -41.13
CA ILE A 476 -15.20 6.43 -42.00
C ILE A 476 -16.69 6.73 -42.01
N GLU A 477 -17.30 6.62 -43.18
CA GLU A 477 -18.75 6.60 -43.33
C GLU A 477 -19.25 5.16 -43.15
N ILE A 478 -20.29 5.00 -42.35
CA ILE A 478 -20.99 3.72 -42.14
C ILE A 478 -22.25 3.75 -43.00
N PRO A 479 -22.35 2.95 -44.07
CA PRO A 479 -23.54 2.93 -44.93
C PRO A 479 -24.80 2.65 -44.12
N SER A 480 -25.94 3.21 -44.54
CA SER A 480 -27.24 3.05 -43.87
C SER A 480 -27.91 1.71 -44.23
N GLU A 481 -28.42 1.00 -43.22
CA GLU A 481 -29.27 -0.18 -43.43
C GLU A 481 -30.63 0.17 -44.04
N VAL A 482 -31.12 1.40 -43.85
CA VAL A 482 -32.38 1.89 -44.43
C VAL A 482 -32.24 2.07 -45.94
N ASP A 483 -31.09 2.56 -46.40
CA ASP A 483 -30.80 2.67 -47.83
C ASP A 483 -30.74 1.28 -48.49
N GLU A 484 -30.07 0.31 -47.84
CA GLU A 484 -30.05 -1.09 -48.31
C GLU A 484 -31.45 -1.73 -48.33
N PHE A 485 -32.28 -1.44 -47.32
CA PHE A 485 -33.69 -1.84 -47.32
C PHE A 485 -34.43 -1.29 -48.54
N TRP A 486 -34.36 0.01 -48.79
CA TRP A 486 -35.07 0.64 -49.92
C TRP A 486 -34.59 0.12 -51.26
N ASP A 487 -33.28 -0.11 -51.41
CA ASP A 487 -32.70 -0.70 -52.60
C ASP A 487 -33.25 -2.12 -52.84
N HIS A 488 -33.29 -2.96 -51.81
CA HIS A 488 -33.87 -4.30 -51.95
C HIS A 488 -35.38 -4.27 -52.18
N PHE A 489 -36.11 -3.42 -51.46
CA PHE A 489 -37.55 -3.28 -51.58
C PHE A 489 -37.96 -2.84 -52.99
N ARG A 490 -37.35 -1.78 -53.52
CA ARG A 490 -37.68 -1.22 -54.84
C ARG A 490 -37.22 -2.09 -56.00
N ASN A 491 -36.10 -2.82 -55.84
CA ASN A 491 -35.57 -3.66 -56.93
C ASN A 491 -36.12 -5.09 -56.92
N LYS A 492 -36.58 -5.62 -55.78
CA LYS A 492 -37.06 -7.00 -55.65
C LYS A 492 -38.56 -7.12 -55.39
N VAL A 493 -39.14 -6.25 -54.54
CA VAL A 493 -40.54 -6.37 -54.10
C VAL A 493 -41.48 -5.62 -55.03
N ILE A 494 -41.22 -4.33 -55.29
CA ILE A 494 -42.08 -3.48 -56.13
C ILE A 494 -42.33 -4.08 -57.53
N PRO A 495 -41.32 -4.62 -58.26
CA PRO A 495 -41.54 -5.16 -59.59
C PRO A 495 -42.39 -6.45 -59.61
N ALA A 496 -42.58 -7.10 -58.46
CA ALA A 496 -43.35 -8.33 -58.34
C ALA A 496 -44.81 -8.12 -57.91
N VAL A 497 -45.21 -6.87 -57.65
CA VAL A 497 -46.57 -6.47 -57.26
C VAL A 497 -47.55 -6.79 -58.40
N MET A 498 -48.63 -7.48 -58.06
CA MET A 498 -49.70 -7.85 -58.98
C MET A 498 -51.05 -7.37 -58.42
N TRP A 499 -51.98 -7.04 -59.31
CA TRP A 499 -53.35 -6.68 -58.95
C TRP A 499 -54.07 -7.90 -58.34
N ASP A 500 -54.69 -7.74 -57.17
CA ASP A 500 -55.50 -8.77 -56.47
C ASP A 500 -54.71 -9.93 -55.84
N GLU A 501 -53.41 -9.75 -55.54
CA GLU A 501 -52.61 -10.70 -54.73
C GLU A 501 -52.26 -10.08 -53.36
N PRO A 502 -52.41 -10.82 -52.23
CA PRO A 502 -52.02 -10.31 -50.93
C PRO A 502 -50.51 -10.15 -50.82
N ILE A 503 -50.06 -9.06 -50.19
CA ILE A 503 -48.64 -8.73 -50.04
C ILE A 503 -48.30 -8.67 -48.57
N THR A 504 -47.31 -9.47 -48.17
CA THR A 504 -46.74 -9.42 -46.81
C THR A 504 -45.29 -9.02 -46.90
N VAL A 505 -44.90 -7.97 -46.18
CA VAL A 505 -43.51 -7.52 -46.05
C VAL A 505 -43.17 -7.43 -44.58
N THR A 506 -42.13 -8.13 -44.15
CA THR A 506 -41.55 -8.00 -42.82
C THR A 506 -40.09 -7.60 -42.97
N ALA A 507 -39.71 -6.45 -42.40
CA ALA A 507 -38.32 -6.04 -42.32
C ALA A 507 -37.88 -5.92 -40.87
N ARG A 508 -36.57 -6.06 -40.65
CA ARG A 508 -35.90 -5.88 -39.36
C ARG A 508 -34.78 -4.88 -39.57
N LEU A 509 -34.94 -3.69 -39.00
CA LEU A 509 -34.01 -2.58 -39.10
C LEU A 509 -33.80 -2.04 -37.69
N SER A 510 -32.57 -1.83 -37.26
CA SER A 510 -32.17 -1.26 -35.97
C SER A 510 -32.46 0.25 -35.89
N GLU A 511 -33.69 0.64 -36.23
CA GLU A 511 -34.14 2.03 -36.28
C GLU A 511 -35.11 2.36 -35.13
N PRO A 512 -35.17 3.62 -34.68
CA PRO A 512 -36.08 4.04 -33.61
C PRO A 512 -37.55 3.86 -34.02
N PRO A 513 -38.48 3.70 -33.05
CA PRO A 513 -39.89 3.42 -33.33
C PRO A 513 -40.55 4.39 -34.33
N MET A 514 -40.24 5.69 -34.22
CA MET A 514 -40.76 6.69 -35.15
C MET A 514 -40.24 6.51 -36.58
N MET A 515 -38.98 6.13 -36.76
CA MET A 515 -38.41 5.90 -38.09
C MET A 515 -39.00 4.63 -38.70
N ARG A 516 -39.07 3.54 -37.95
CA ARG A 516 -39.72 2.29 -38.40
C ARG A 516 -41.16 2.51 -38.84
N SER A 517 -41.93 3.31 -38.09
CA SER A 517 -43.31 3.68 -38.46
C SER A 517 -43.38 4.48 -39.78
N ARG A 518 -42.43 5.39 -40.02
CA ARG A 518 -42.36 6.14 -41.29
C ARG A 518 -42.01 5.22 -42.46
N ILE A 519 -41.03 4.34 -42.28
CA ILE A 519 -40.62 3.35 -43.29
C ILE A 519 -41.81 2.44 -43.62
N GLU A 520 -42.54 1.96 -42.62
CA GLU A 520 -43.75 1.14 -42.81
C GLU A 520 -44.80 1.87 -43.65
N GLN A 521 -45.15 3.10 -43.28
CA GLN A 521 -46.14 3.90 -44.00
C GLN A 521 -45.71 4.19 -45.44
N GLN A 522 -44.43 4.52 -45.65
CA GLN A 522 -43.89 4.77 -46.97
C GLN A 522 -43.88 3.50 -47.82
N ALA A 523 -43.53 2.36 -47.25
CA ALA A 523 -43.52 1.07 -47.96
C ALA A 523 -44.95 0.66 -48.37
N ILE A 524 -45.95 0.86 -47.49
CA ILE A 524 -47.37 0.66 -47.83
C ILE A 524 -47.77 1.56 -49.00
N GLN A 525 -47.39 2.85 -48.96
CA GLN A 525 -47.72 3.80 -50.02
C GLN A 525 -47.08 3.38 -51.35
N GLU A 526 -45.79 3.03 -51.37
CA GLU A 526 -45.11 2.58 -52.60
C GLU A 526 -45.72 1.29 -53.17
N LEU A 527 -46.22 0.37 -52.33
CA LEU A 527 -46.94 -0.84 -52.78
C LEU A 527 -48.30 -0.51 -53.39
N VAL A 528 -49.06 0.39 -52.78
CA VAL A 528 -50.37 0.83 -53.31
C VAL A 528 -50.19 1.58 -54.63
N ASP A 529 -49.18 2.44 -54.72
CA ASP A 529 -48.82 3.16 -55.95
C ASP A 529 -48.37 2.20 -57.07
N ALA A 530 -47.79 1.04 -56.69
CA ALA A 530 -47.44 -0.04 -57.61
C ALA A 530 -48.62 -0.96 -58.01
N GLY A 531 -49.83 -0.73 -57.46
CA GLY A 531 -51.06 -1.42 -57.85
C GLY A 531 -51.63 -2.42 -56.85
N ALA A 532 -51.10 -2.50 -55.63
CA ALA A 532 -51.63 -3.37 -54.57
C ALA A 532 -52.93 -2.82 -53.95
N THR A 533 -53.84 -3.72 -53.56
CA THR A 533 -55.05 -3.35 -52.81
C THR A 533 -54.69 -3.12 -51.34
N LEU A 534 -54.98 -1.93 -50.79
CA LEU A 534 -54.61 -1.57 -49.41
C LEU A 534 -55.07 -2.60 -48.35
N SER A 535 -56.27 -3.18 -48.50
CA SER A 535 -56.78 -4.20 -47.56
C SER A 535 -56.05 -5.53 -47.61
N GLU A 536 -55.21 -5.74 -48.61
CA GLU A 536 -54.45 -6.97 -48.85
C GLU A 536 -52.93 -6.77 -48.63
N VAL A 537 -52.51 -5.57 -48.20
CA VAL A 537 -51.13 -5.22 -47.88
C VAL A 537 -50.92 -5.29 -46.37
N SER A 538 -49.90 -6.03 -45.94
CA SER A 538 -49.42 -6.10 -44.57
C SER A 538 -47.92 -5.83 -44.54
N VAL A 539 -47.51 -4.67 -44.01
CA VAL A 539 -46.10 -4.33 -43.80
C VAL A 539 -45.82 -4.28 -42.29
N SER A 540 -44.70 -4.83 -41.86
CA SER A 540 -44.24 -4.76 -40.46
C SER A 540 -42.74 -4.50 -40.43
N ILE A 541 -42.34 -3.41 -39.77
CA ILE A 541 -40.93 -3.04 -39.60
C ILE A 541 -40.56 -3.21 -38.12
N LEU A 542 -39.88 -4.31 -37.81
CA LEU A 542 -39.39 -4.63 -36.47
C LEU A 542 -37.98 -4.05 -36.25
N SER A 543 -37.60 -3.91 -34.98
CA SER A 543 -36.21 -3.59 -34.61
C SER A 543 -35.30 -4.78 -34.90
N ALA A 544 -34.12 -4.54 -35.50
CA ALA A 544 -33.08 -5.57 -35.60
C ALA A 544 -32.34 -5.80 -34.27
N TYR A 545 -32.34 -4.81 -33.37
CA TYR A 545 -31.89 -4.92 -31.99
C TYR A 545 -33.02 -5.38 -31.06
N LYS A 546 -32.74 -6.35 -30.17
CA LYS A 546 -33.73 -7.01 -29.29
C LYS A 546 -34.99 -7.45 -30.06
N GLN A 547 -34.82 -8.28 -31.08
CA GLN A 547 -35.90 -8.64 -32.03
C GLN A 547 -37.08 -9.31 -31.33
N GLY A 548 -36.83 -10.13 -30.30
CA GLY A 548 -37.89 -10.75 -29.51
C GLY A 548 -38.76 -9.73 -28.76
N TYR A 549 -38.12 -8.71 -28.17
CA TYR A 549 -38.81 -7.61 -27.51
C TYR A 549 -39.65 -6.81 -28.52
N SER A 550 -39.05 -6.42 -29.65
CA SER A 550 -39.75 -5.67 -30.70
C SER A 550 -40.90 -6.47 -31.30
N TRP A 551 -40.75 -7.77 -31.52
CA TRP A 551 -41.85 -8.63 -31.95
C TRP A 551 -43.02 -8.62 -30.95
N LEU A 552 -42.74 -8.80 -29.66
CA LEU A 552 -43.77 -8.79 -28.63
C LEU A 552 -44.45 -7.41 -28.52
N TYR A 553 -43.68 -6.32 -28.58
CA TYR A 553 -44.18 -4.96 -28.39
C TYR A 553 -44.85 -4.34 -29.63
N ASP A 554 -44.25 -4.53 -30.81
CA ASP A 554 -44.71 -3.89 -32.05
C ASP A 554 -45.71 -4.76 -32.81
N ALA A 555 -45.61 -6.09 -32.76
CA ALA A 555 -46.49 -6.99 -33.53
C ALA A 555 -47.54 -7.71 -32.67
N VAL A 556 -47.17 -8.21 -31.48
CA VAL A 556 -48.08 -9.02 -30.65
C VAL A 556 -48.98 -8.15 -29.78
N ARG A 557 -48.42 -7.18 -29.05
CA ARG A 557 -49.16 -6.29 -28.13
C ARG A 557 -50.36 -5.60 -28.79
N PRO A 558 -50.26 -4.97 -29.98
CA PRO A 558 -51.43 -4.30 -30.57
C PRO A 558 -52.57 -5.27 -30.86
N ARG A 559 -52.26 -6.53 -31.21
CA ARG A 559 -53.28 -7.57 -31.42
C ARG A 559 -53.90 -8.01 -30.09
N LEU A 560 -53.08 -8.22 -29.06
CA LEU A 560 -53.57 -8.59 -27.73
C LEU A 560 -54.49 -7.50 -27.14
N ALA A 561 -54.19 -6.22 -27.36
CA ALA A 561 -55.03 -5.11 -26.92
C ALA A 561 -56.45 -5.12 -27.51
N THR A 562 -56.66 -5.81 -28.63
CA THR A 562 -57.99 -5.97 -29.26
C THR A 562 -58.73 -7.24 -28.85
N LEU A 563 -58.11 -8.08 -28.02
CA LEU A 563 -58.65 -9.38 -27.59
C LEU A 563 -58.95 -9.36 -26.07
N PRO A 564 -59.95 -10.13 -25.61
CA PRO A 564 -60.14 -10.33 -24.18
C PRO A 564 -59.04 -11.25 -23.64
N VAL A 565 -58.02 -10.69 -23.01
CA VAL A 565 -56.86 -11.43 -22.46
C VAL A 565 -56.86 -11.31 -20.94
N ASP A 566 -56.63 -12.41 -20.23
CA ASP A 566 -56.46 -12.48 -18.77
C ASP A 566 -55.08 -13.02 -18.36
N ARG A 567 -54.44 -13.83 -19.22
CA ARG A 567 -53.15 -14.47 -18.95
C ARG A 567 -52.30 -14.58 -20.20
N VAL A 568 -51.00 -14.34 -20.07
CA VAL A 568 -50.00 -14.50 -21.14
C VAL A 568 -48.85 -15.37 -20.65
N VAL A 569 -48.46 -16.36 -21.45
CA VAL A 569 -47.25 -17.17 -21.24
C VAL A 569 -46.31 -16.89 -22.39
N ILE A 570 -45.08 -16.48 -22.05
CA ILE A 570 -43.99 -16.27 -23.00
C ILE A 570 -42.98 -17.39 -22.80
N ARG A 571 -42.82 -18.22 -23.81
CA ARG A 571 -41.84 -19.29 -23.84
C ARG A 571 -40.60 -18.85 -24.60
N PHE A 572 -39.43 -19.22 -24.09
CA PHE A 572 -38.15 -18.96 -24.74
C PHE A 572 -37.30 -20.23 -24.79
N ALA A 573 -36.60 -20.46 -25.90
CA ALA A 573 -35.68 -21.59 -26.02
C ALA A 573 -34.41 -21.38 -25.18
N GLU A 574 -33.85 -22.47 -24.66
CA GLU A 574 -32.46 -22.51 -24.26
C GLU A 574 -31.56 -22.33 -25.47
N ILE A 575 -30.62 -21.37 -25.41
CA ILE A 575 -29.62 -21.24 -26.46
C ILE A 575 -28.66 -22.43 -26.38
N GLY A 576 -28.42 -23.12 -27.49
CA GLY A 576 -27.39 -24.16 -27.58
C GLY A 576 -26.14 -23.67 -28.35
N PRO A 577 -25.06 -24.44 -28.45
CA PRO A 577 -23.90 -24.08 -29.25
C PRO A 577 -24.27 -23.83 -30.73
N PRO A 578 -23.56 -22.94 -31.47
CA PRO A 578 -23.77 -22.75 -32.90
C PRO A 578 -23.60 -24.06 -33.69
N PRO A 579 -24.36 -24.27 -34.78
CA PRO A 579 -24.12 -25.39 -35.68
C PRO A 579 -22.67 -25.37 -36.20
N GLY A 580 -21.92 -26.46 -35.98
CA GLY A 580 -20.52 -26.56 -36.39
C GLY A 580 -19.50 -25.98 -35.40
N TRP A 581 -19.92 -25.45 -34.24
CA TRP A 581 -19.04 -24.97 -33.19
C TRP A 581 -19.53 -25.43 -31.81
N GLN A 582 -19.11 -26.63 -31.41
CA GLN A 582 -19.60 -27.25 -30.17
C GLN A 582 -18.86 -26.77 -28.90
N GLN A 583 -17.69 -26.17 -29.05
CA GLN A 583 -16.87 -25.68 -27.94
C GLN A 583 -17.16 -24.19 -27.74
N GLN A 584 -18.08 -23.86 -26.84
CA GLN A 584 -18.43 -22.48 -26.53
C GLN A 584 -18.07 -22.18 -25.07
N ALA A 585 -17.20 -21.20 -24.87
CA ALA A 585 -16.82 -20.69 -23.55
C ALA A 585 -17.78 -19.58 -23.10
N MET A 586 -18.29 -18.76 -24.03
CA MET A 586 -19.25 -17.68 -23.76
C MET A 586 -20.69 -18.20 -23.86
N TYR A 587 -21.13 -18.97 -22.86
CA TYR A 587 -22.45 -19.62 -22.82
C TYR A 587 -23.38 -18.97 -21.79
N THR A 588 -24.49 -18.40 -22.25
CA THR A 588 -25.58 -17.89 -21.37
C THR A 588 -26.90 -18.59 -21.73
N PRO A 589 -27.30 -19.67 -21.04
CA PRO A 589 -28.44 -20.49 -21.43
C PRO A 589 -29.78 -19.73 -21.52
N THR A 590 -29.88 -18.60 -20.82
CA THR A 590 -31.04 -17.70 -20.78
C THR A 590 -30.89 -16.48 -21.68
N ARG A 591 -29.94 -16.45 -22.62
CA ARG A 591 -29.69 -15.29 -23.52
C ARG A 591 -30.97 -14.72 -24.12
N TRP A 592 -31.85 -15.57 -24.65
CA TRP A 592 -33.10 -15.14 -25.26
C TRP A 592 -34.08 -14.52 -24.25
N LEU A 593 -34.11 -15.00 -23.00
CA LEU A 593 -34.90 -14.34 -21.95
C LEU A 593 -34.33 -12.96 -21.61
N LEU A 594 -33.00 -12.82 -21.50
CA LEU A 594 -32.35 -11.55 -21.19
C LEU A 594 -32.62 -10.49 -22.26
N GLU A 595 -32.71 -10.89 -23.52
CA GLU A 595 -33.05 -10.00 -24.63
C GLU A 595 -34.48 -9.43 -24.52
N LEU A 596 -35.40 -10.18 -23.91
CA LEU A 596 -36.78 -9.75 -23.69
C LEU A 596 -36.96 -8.77 -22.54
N HIS A 597 -35.98 -8.60 -21.65
CA HIS A 597 -36.16 -7.75 -20.48
C HIS A 597 -36.31 -6.26 -20.87
N PRO A 598 -37.27 -5.49 -20.27
CA PRO A 598 -38.36 -5.86 -19.32
C PRO A 598 -39.77 -5.97 -19.97
N ILE A 599 -39.98 -6.85 -20.95
CA ILE A 599 -41.22 -6.89 -21.74
C ILE A 599 -42.48 -7.25 -20.94
N ASP A 600 -42.35 -8.01 -19.86
CA ASP A 600 -43.46 -8.39 -18.98
C ASP A 600 -44.08 -7.18 -18.29
N GLU A 601 -43.27 -6.32 -17.70
CA GLU A 601 -43.76 -5.08 -17.07
C GLU A 601 -44.36 -4.13 -18.09
N VAL A 602 -43.76 -4.05 -19.27
CA VAL A 602 -44.28 -3.24 -20.38
C VAL A 602 -45.62 -3.78 -20.86
N LEU A 603 -45.76 -5.08 -21.09
CA LEU A 603 -47.03 -5.69 -21.50
C LEU A 603 -48.09 -5.60 -20.39
N ALA A 604 -47.72 -5.76 -19.13
CA ALA A 604 -48.63 -5.60 -18.00
C ALA A 604 -49.25 -4.21 -17.97
N ARG A 605 -48.42 -3.17 -18.11
CA ARG A 605 -48.86 -1.77 -18.18
C ARG A 605 -49.74 -1.51 -19.40
N GLU A 606 -49.31 -1.93 -20.58
CA GLU A 606 -49.97 -1.59 -21.86
C GLU A 606 -51.27 -2.38 -22.09
N LEU A 607 -51.41 -3.56 -21.49
CA LEU A 607 -52.59 -4.42 -21.60
C LEU A 607 -53.51 -4.36 -20.37
N ASP A 608 -53.18 -3.54 -19.38
CA ASP A 608 -53.89 -3.44 -18.08
C ASP A 608 -54.03 -4.81 -17.39
N LEU A 609 -52.94 -5.58 -17.37
CA LEU A 609 -52.83 -6.88 -16.71
C LEU A 609 -52.01 -6.78 -15.43
N ALA A 610 -52.37 -7.55 -14.41
CA ALA A 610 -51.49 -7.74 -13.26
C ALA A 610 -50.21 -8.48 -13.70
N LEU A 611 -49.05 -8.08 -13.16
CA LEU A 611 -47.75 -8.62 -13.59
C LEU A 611 -47.66 -10.16 -13.44
N ASP A 612 -48.28 -10.71 -12.40
CA ASP A 612 -48.32 -12.17 -12.15
C ASP A 612 -49.12 -12.97 -13.19
N LYS A 613 -49.85 -12.28 -14.09
CA LYS A 613 -50.54 -12.88 -15.23
C LYS A 613 -49.66 -13.04 -16.47
N ILE A 614 -48.43 -12.54 -16.44
CA ILE A 614 -47.45 -12.68 -17.51
C ILE A 614 -46.30 -13.53 -16.99
N THR A 615 -46.15 -14.74 -17.52
CA THR A 615 -45.17 -15.72 -17.00
C THR A 615 -44.23 -16.23 -18.08
N PHE A 616 -42.97 -16.45 -17.71
CA PHE A 616 -41.97 -17.02 -18.61
C PHE A 616 -41.77 -18.53 -18.41
N GLU A 617 -41.66 -19.28 -19.51
CA GLU A 617 -41.40 -20.72 -19.51
C GLU A 617 -40.18 -21.05 -20.40
N LYS A 618 -39.17 -21.72 -19.85
CA LYS A 618 -38.00 -22.16 -20.62
C LYS A 618 -38.34 -23.43 -21.43
N MET A 619 -37.98 -23.43 -22.71
CA MET A 619 -38.07 -24.57 -23.62
C MET A 619 -36.69 -25.18 -23.91
N PRO A 620 -36.59 -26.48 -24.26
CA PRO A 620 -35.31 -27.12 -24.54
C PRO A 620 -34.66 -26.59 -25.83
N ILE A 621 -33.33 -26.81 -25.94
CA ILE A 621 -32.54 -26.51 -27.14
C ILE A 621 -33.22 -27.12 -28.38
N GLY A 622 -33.33 -26.33 -29.47
CA GLY A 622 -33.95 -26.75 -30.73
C GLY A 622 -35.46 -26.52 -30.80
N SER A 623 -36.09 -26.04 -29.72
CA SER A 623 -37.44 -25.48 -29.79
C SER A 623 -37.44 -24.14 -30.53
N PRO A 624 -38.61 -23.63 -30.98
CA PRO A 624 -38.69 -22.28 -31.52
C PRO A 624 -38.13 -21.25 -30.53
N THR A 625 -37.43 -20.23 -31.02
CA THR A 625 -36.73 -19.29 -30.12
C THR A 625 -37.70 -18.62 -29.14
N TYR A 626 -38.85 -18.16 -29.63
CA TYR A 626 -39.93 -17.65 -28.79
C TYR A 626 -41.30 -18.24 -29.18
N GLU A 627 -42.16 -18.49 -28.20
CA GLU A 627 -43.59 -18.78 -28.36
C GLU A 627 -44.40 -17.92 -27.38
N VAL A 628 -45.44 -17.22 -27.85
CA VAL A 628 -46.37 -16.49 -27.00
C VAL A 628 -47.74 -17.15 -27.06
N ILE A 629 -48.37 -17.33 -25.90
CA ILE A 629 -49.72 -17.89 -25.78
C ILE A 629 -50.53 -16.99 -24.85
N ALA A 630 -51.72 -16.56 -25.28
CA ALA A 630 -52.61 -15.73 -24.51
C ALA A 630 -53.98 -16.41 -24.33
N TRP A 631 -54.55 -16.31 -23.12
CA TRP A 631 -55.86 -16.86 -22.77
C TRP A 631 -56.80 -15.78 -22.24
N ASP A 632 -58.10 -15.98 -22.43
CA ASP A 632 -59.13 -15.19 -21.76
C ASP A 632 -59.43 -15.70 -20.33
N ALA A 633 -60.25 -14.96 -19.59
CA ALA A 633 -60.64 -15.29 -18.21
C ALA A 633 -61.39 -16.63 -18.07
N SER A 634 -61.91 -17.19 -19.16
CA SER A 634 -62.55 -18.51 -19.18
C SER A 634 -61.57 -19.66 -19.42
N GLY A 635 -60.28 -19.34 -19.63
CA GLY A 635 -59.22 -20.29 -19.95
C GLY A 635 -59.15 -20.67 -21.43
N ARG A 636 -59.84 -19.95 -22.33
CA ARG A 636 -59.79 -20.21 -23.77
C ARG A 636 -58.61 -19.49 -24.42
N GLU A 637 -57.83 -20.21 -25.23
CA GLU A 637 -56.71 -19.65 -26.00
C GLU A 637 -57.22 -18.65 -27.04
N ARG A 638 -56.63 -17.46 -27.04
CA ARG A 638 -56.96 -16.33 -27.94
C ARG A 638 -55.90 -16.09 -28.99
N LEU A 639 -54.64 -16.36 -28.64
CA LEU A 639 -53.49 -16.18 -29.51
C LEU A 639 -52.44 -17.24 -29.17
N ARG A 640 -51.83 -17.82 -30.21
CA ARG A 640 -50.58 -18.58 -30.12
C ARG A 640 -49.72 -18.22 -31.33
N GLN A 641 -48.49 -17.78 -31.09
CA GLN A 641 -47.55 -17.42 -32.15
C GLN A 641 -46.12 -17.79 -31.77
N VAL A 642 -45.31 -18.06 -32.78
CA VAL A 642 -43.87 -18.32 -32.63
C VAL A 642 -43.07 -17.25 -33.37
N PHE A 643 -41.85 -17.01 -32.94
CA PHE A 643 -40.94 -16.05 -33.57
C PHE A 643 -39.49 -16.52 -33.52
N GLU A 644 -38.81 -16.36 -34.65
CA GLU A 644 -37.38 -16.65 -34.82
C GLU A 644 -36.60 -15.37 -35.12
N PRO A 645 -35.65 -14.97 -34.25
CA PRO A 645 -34.68 -13.94 -34.55
C PRO A 645 -33.81 -14.29 -35.76
N ALA A 646 -33.45 -13.27 -36.54
CA ALA A 646 -32.55 -13.41 -37.66
C ALA A 646 -31.15 -13.30 -37.09
N VAL A 647 -30.35 -14.35 -37.26
CA VAL A 647 -29.03 -14.45 -36.67
C VAL A 647 -27.99 -14.82 -37.69
N VAL A 648 -26.78 -14.30 -37.51
CA VAL A 648 -25.57 -14.81 -38.16
C VAL A 648 -24.59 -15.35 -37.12
N VAL A 649 -23.74 -16.27 -37.55
CA VAL A 649 -22.63 -16.80 -36.74
C VAL A 649 -21.34 -16.24 -37.30
N ARG A 650 -20.52 -15.64 -36.45
CA ARG A 650 -19.18 -15.13 -36.79
C ARG A 650 -18.16 -15.45 -35.71
N SER A 651 -16.88 -15.30 -36.03
CA SER A 651 -15.80 -15.29 -35.05
C SER A 651 -15.97 -14.08 -34.12
N TYR A 652 -15.69 -14.26 -32.82
CA TYR A 652 -15.70 -13.15 -31.87
C TYR A 652 -14.58 -12.14 -32.16
N PHE A 653 -13.38 -12.66 -32.48
CA PHE A 653 -12.27 -11.88 -33.02
C PHE A 653 -11.85 -12.42 -34.38
N ASP A 654 -11.80 -11.57 -35.41
CA ASP A 654 -11.41 -12.00 -36.75
C ASP A 654 -9.93 -12.44 -36.80
N GLN A 655 -9.06 -11.81 -36.00
CA GLN A 655 -7.64 -12.17 -35.84
C GLN A 655 -7.44 -13.52 -35.12
N PHE A 656 -8.42 -13.97 -34.34
CA PHE A 656 -8.38 -15.22 -33.57
C PHE A 656 -9.61 -16.08 -33.87
N PRO A 657 -9.78 -16.57 -35.12
CA PRO A 657 -11.01 -17.23 -35.55
C PRO A 657 -11.30 -18.56 -34.84
N ASP A 658 -10.27 -19.17 -34.25
CA ASP A 658 -10.38 -20.41 -33.47
C ASP A 658 -10.68 -20.17 -31.98
N TYR A 659 -10.80 -18.90 -31.54
CA TYR A 659 -11.03 -18.57 -30.13
C TYR A 659 -12.47 -18.82 -29.70
N GLU A 660 -13.44 -18.18 -30.35
CA GLU A 660 -14.86 -18.28 -30.02
C GLU A 660 -15.72 -17.88 -31.23
N LYS A 661 -16.93 -18.45 -31.33
CA LYS A 661 -17.97 -18.03 -32.27
C LYS A 661 -19.22 -17.57 -31.56
N VAL A 662 -19.77 -16.45 -32.03
CA VAL A 662 -20.94 -15.81 -31.43
C VAL A 662 -22.10 -15.72 -32.43
N ARG A 663 -23.33 -15.75 -31.90
CA ARG A 663 -24.54 -15.45 -32.65
C ARG A 663 -24.87 -13.98 -32.50
N VAL A 664 -25.09 -13.31 -33.63
CA VAL A 664 -25.37 -11.88 -33.73
C VAL A 664 -26.74 -11.73 -34.35
N THR A 665 -27.65 -11.00 -33.69
CA THR A 665 -28.92 -10.62 -34.29
C THR A 665 -28.69 -9.62 -35.41
N THR A 666 -29.27 -9.83 -36.59
CA THR A 666 -29.02 -9.03 -37.80
C THR A 666 -30.32 -8.55 -38.45
N GLY A 667 -30.21 -7.58 -39.36
CA GLY A 667 -31.33 -7.10 -40.15
C GLY A 667 -31.76 -8.11 -41.23
N TRP A 668 -33.02 -8.01 -41.66
CA TRP A 668 -33.59 -8.94 -42.63
C TRP A 668 -34.78 -8.33 -43.36
N LEU A 669 -34.97 -8.71 -44.62
CA LEU A 669 -36.16 -8.42 -45.42
C LEU A 669 -36.77 -9.74 -45.91
N ASP A 670 -37.99 -10.00 -45.47
CA ASP A 670 -38.87 -11.05 -45.96
C ASP A 670 -40.07 -10.41 -46.67
N ALA A 671 -40.35 -10.81 -47.90
CA ALA A 671 -41.49 -10.31 -48.66
C ALA A 671 -42.12 -11.41 -49.51
N ARG A 672 -43.45 -11.48 -49.48
CA ARG A 672 -44.26 -12.42 -50.26
C ARG A 672 -45.39 -11.70 -51.00
N VAL A 673 -45.66 -12.14 -52.23
CA VAL A 673 -46.80 -11.72 -53.05
C VAL A 673 -47.59 -12.98 -53.41
N GLY A 674 -48.81 -13.08 -52.88
CA GLY A 674 -49.53 -14.36 -52.78
C GLY A 674 -48.70 -15.38 -52.00
N ASP A 675 -48.54 -16.59 -52.56
CA ASP A 675 -47.70 -17.64 -51.97
C ASP A 675 -46.21 -17.52 -52.33
N ARG A 676 -45.86 -16.61 -53.24
CA ARG A 676 -44.49 -16.49 -53.79
C ARG A 676 -43.61 -15.64 -52.88
N GLU A 677 -42.47 -16.20 -52.49
CA GLU A 677 -41.39 -15.45 -51.83
C GLU A 677 -40.64 -14.62 -52.87
N VAL A 678 -40.68 -13.29 -52.73
CA VAL A 678 -40.07 -12.34 -53.67
C VAL A 678 -38.80 -11.70 -53.11
N ALA A 679 -38.67 -11.65 -51.78
CA ALA A 679 -37.41 -11.32 -51.11
C ALA A 679 -37.29 -12.12 -49.81
N ASN A 680 -36.08 -12.61 -49.54
CA ASN A 680 -35.69 -13.25 -48.29
C ASN A 680 -34.18 -13.04 -48.16
N THR A 681 -33.78 -11.86 -47.67
CA THR A 681 -32.41 -11.38 -47.76
C THR A 681 -31.98 -10.72 -46.46
N ARG A 682 -30.72 -10.94 -46.08
CA ARG A 682 -30.08 -10.21 -44.99
C ARG A 682 -29.96 -8.75 -45.34
N ILE A 683 -30.07 -7.90 -44.33
CA ILE A 683 -29.65 -6.50 -44.34
C ILE A 683 -28.65 -6.37 -43.20
N VAL A 684 -27.42 -5.94 -43.50
CA VAL A 684 -26.40 -5.80 -42.45
C VAL A 684 -26.69 -4.52 -41.68
N THR A 685 -26.83 -4.60 -40.36
CA THR A 685 -27.15 -3.42 -39.54
C THR A 685 -25.97 -2.44 -39.48
N ASP A 686 -26.25 -1.18 -39.16
CA ASP A 686 -25.22 -0.15 -39.01
C ASP A 686 -24.16 -0.54 -37.95
N LEU A 687 -24.61 -1.10 -36.81
CA LEU A 687 -23.74 -1.67 -35.77
C LEU A 687 -22.83 -2.78 -36.31
N GLU A 688 -23.38 -3.72 -37.08
CA GLU A 688 -22.60 -4.81 -37.68
C GLU A 688 -21.55 -4.27 -38.66
N ARG A 689 -21.91 -3.28 -39.49
CA ARG A 689 -20.96 -2.67 -40.44
C ARG A 689 -19.79 -1.99 -39.73
N PHE A 690 -20.07 -1.24 -38.65
CA PHE A 690 -19.01 -0.68 -37.83
C PHE A 690 -18.14 -1.79 -37.20
N TRP A 691 -18.77 -2.83 -36.65
CA TRP A 691 -18.03 -3.92 -36.00
C TRP A 691 -17.17 -4.71 -36.99
N ASP A 692 -17.65 -4.93 -38.22
CA ASP A 692 -16.86 -5.53 -39.32
C ASP A 692 -15.62 -4.69 -39.65
N TYR A 693 -15.75 -3.36 -39.70
CA TYR A 693 -14.59 -2.48 -39.89
C TYR A 693 -13.62 -2.56 -38.71
N PHE A 694 -14.14 -2.48 -37.48
CA PHE A 694 -13.31 -2.48 -36.27
C PHE A 694 -12.52 -3.79 -36.12
N GLN A 695 -13.16 -4.93 -36.37
CA GLN A 695 -12.55 -6.26 -36.30
C GLN A 695 -11.63 -6.56 -37.49
N GLY A 696 -12.00 -6.14 -38.71
CA GLY A 696 -11.26 -6.46 -39.93
C GLY A 696 -10.13 -5.49 -40.28
N THR A 697 -10.15 -4.26 -39.73
CA THR A 697 -9.19 -3.21 -40.07
C THR A 697 -8.48 -2.64 -38.84
N THR A 698 -9.23 -2.21 -37.82
CA THR A 698 -8.63 -1.52 -36.65
C THR A 698 -7.84 -2.45 -35.74
N LEU A 699 -8.45 -3.53 -35.25
CA LEU A 699 -7.77 -4.47 -34.34
C LEU A 699 -6.57 -5.19 -35.00
N PRO A 700 -6.60 -5.58 -36.29
CA PRO A 700 -5.44 -6.13 -36.97
C PRO A 700 -4.28 -5.14 -37.07
N ALA A 701 -4.53 -3.85 -37.37
CA ALA A 701 -3.48 -2.84 -37.39
C ALA A 701 -2.86 -2.62 -35.99
N ILE A 702 -3.68 -2.63 -34.94
CA ILE A 702 -3.20 -2.56 -33.54
C ILE A 702 -2.38 -3.81 -33.20
N TYR A 703 -2.80 -5.00 -33.63
CA TYR A 703 -2.06 -6.24 -33.46
C TYR A 703 -0.68 -6.16 -34.12
N ASP A 704 -0.62 -5.72 -35.37
CA ASP A 704 0.63 -5.59 -36.12
C ASP A 704 1.59 -4.61 -35.42
N TYR A 705 1.09 -3.44 -34.99
CA TYR A 705 1.88 -2.49 -34.21
C TYR A 705 2.44 -3.09 -32.91
N VAL A 706 1.62 -3.76 -32.10
CA VAL A 706 2.06 -4.35 -30.82
C VAL A 706 3.10 -5.44 -31.04
N MET A 707 2.89 -6.26 -32.06
CA MET A 707 3.81 -7.33 -32.44
C MET A 707 5.11 -6.77 -32.99
N GLU A 708 5.08 -5.71 -33.80
CA GLU A 708 6.29 -5.03 -34.29
C GLU A 708 7.07 -4.39 -33.14
N LEU A 709 6.41 -3.58 -32.31
CA LEU A 709 7.01 -2.90 -31.15
C LEU A 709 7.73 -3.87 -30.20
N SER A 710 7.18 -5.08 -30.05
CA SER A 710 7.67 -6.08 -29.11
C SER A 710 8.49 -7.20 -29.76
N GLU A 711 8.89 -7.07 -31.02
CA GLU A 711 9.60 -8.10 -31.80
C GLU A 711 8.90 -9.48 -31.75
N GLY A 712 7.57 -9.45 -31.80
CA GLY A 712 6.66 -10.60 -31.73
C GLY A 712 6.50 -11.23 -30.35
N LYS A 713 7.03 -10.60 -29.28
CA LYS A 713 7.06 -11.15 -27.92
C LYS A 713 6.60 -10.14 -26.85
N PRO A 714 5.37 -9.59 -26.95
CA PRO A 714 4.86 -8.63 -25.97
C PRO A 714 4.81 -9.24 -24.56
N ARG A 715 5.29 -8.51 -23.55
CA ARG A 715 5.30 -8.99 -22.15
C ARG A 715 4.36 -8.15 -21.29
N ALA A 716 3.66 -8.78 -20.34
CA ALA A 716 2.82 -8.05 -19.40
C ALA A 716 3.58 -6.98 -18.58
N ALA A 717 4.90 -7.13 -18.40
CA ALA A 717 5.76 -6.15 -17.73
C ALA A 717 6.00 -4.86 -18.55
N ASP A 718 5.67 -4.87 -19.84
CA ASP A 718 5.86 -3.79 -20.81
C ASP A 718 4.63 -2.89 -20.92
N ALA A 719 3.63 -3.15 -20.07
CA ALA A 719 2.41 -2.37 -20.06
C ALA A 719 2.69 -0.90 -19.67
N PRO A 720 2.02 0.07 -20.32
CA PRO A 720 1.03 -0.11 -21.38
C PRO A 720 1.66 -0.38 -22.76
N HIS A 721 0.96 -1.14 -23.61
CA HIS A 721 1.42 -1.49 -24.97
C HIS A 721 1.12 -0.41 -26.03
N PHE A 722 0.16 0.46 -25.75
CA PHE A 722 -0.16 1.64 -26.55
C PHE A 722 -0.59 2.80 -25.65
N GLY A 723 -0.65 4.01 -26.20
CA GLY A 723 -1.08 5.19 -25.47
C GLY A 723 -2.59 5.22 -25.30
N GLU A 724 -3.28 5.58 -26.37
CA GLU A 724 -4.74 5.79 -26.38
C GLU A 724 -5.37 5.25 -27.66
N LEU A 725 -6.53 4.60 -27.52
CA LEU A 725 -7.46 4.24 -28.58
C LEU A 725 -8.75 5.01 -28.33
N THR A 726 -8.98 6.08 -29.10
CA THR A 726 -10.21 6.86 -29.05
C THR A 726 -11.08 6.52 -30.25
N VAL A 727 -12.31 6.08 -29.98
CA VAL A 727 -13.26 5.63 -31.00
C VAL A 727 -14.54 6.43 -30.84
N THR A 728 -14.79 7.37 -31.75
CA THR A 728 -16.03 8.14 -31.80
C THR A 728 -16.96 7.55 -32.84
N VAL A 729 -18.19 7.20 -32.49
CA VAL A 729 -19.15 6.57 -33.40
C VAL A 729 -20.52 7.23 -33.29
N THR A 730 -21.11 7.60 -34.42
CA THR A 730 -22.48 8.10 -34.51
C THR A 730 -23.28 7.24 -35.49
N LEU A 731 -24.30 6.52 -35.04
CA LEU A 731 -25.12 5.62 -35.87
C LEU A 731 -26.62 5.96 -35.76
N SER A 732 -27.41 5.53 -36.74
CA SER A 732 -28.88 5.67 -36.72
C SER A 732 -29.57 4.59 -35.88
N GLU A 733 -29.21 4.51 -34.61
CA GLU A 733 -29.73 3.48 -33.71
C GLU A 733 -30.86 4.01 -32.80
N PRO A 734 -31.72 3.14 -32.22
CA PRO A 734 -32.72 3.52 -31.24
C PRO A 734 -32.08 4.01 -29.94
N ASP A 735 -32.58 5.10 -29.38
CA ASP A 735 -32.22 5.57 -28.04
C ASP A 735 -33.47 6.14 -27.35
N TYR A 736 -34.12 5.33 -26.52
CA TYR A 736 -35.36 5.73 -25.85
C TYR A 736 -35.63 4.97 -24.55
N GLN A 737 -36.25 5.67 -23.58
CA GLN A 737 -36.70 5.10 -22.32
C GLN A 737 -38.00 4.31 -22.48
N LEU A 738 -38.13 3.23 -21.70
CA LEU A 738 -39.30 2.34 -21.70
C LEU A 738 -40.39 2.76 -20.71
N GLY A 739 -40.10 3.70 -19.81
CA GLY A 739 -41.02 4.15 -18.77
C GLY A 739 -41.26 3.10 -17.67
N ILE A 740 -40.31 2.18 -17.48
CA ILE A 740 -40.19 1.26 -16.34
C ILE A 740 -38.86 1.63 -15.69
N ASP A 741 -38.89 2.14 -14.45
CA ASP A 741 -37.74 2.66 -13.72
C ASP A 741 -36.82 3.58 -14.57
N GLN A 742 -35.61 3.14 -14.89
CA GLN A 742 -34.66 3.81 -15.80
C GLN A 742 -34.28 2.91 -16.98
N GLU A 743 -35.08 1.89 -17.28
CA GLU A 743 -34.83 0.96 -18.37
C GLU A 743 -35.00 1.63 -19.74
N GLN A 744 -34.09 1.32 -20.66
CA GLN A 744 -34.02 1.93 -21.98
C GLN A 744 -33.60 0.92 -23.06
N ILE A 745 -33.87 1.28 -24.31
CA ILE A 745 -33.36 0.61 -25.50
C ILE A 745 -32.31 1.54 -26.12
N ALA A 746 -31.04 1.23 -25.88
CA ALA A 746 -29.90 2.02 -26.32
C ALA A 746 -28.74 1.07 -26.74
N PRO A 747 -28.71 0.55 -27.98
CA PRO A 747 -27.70 -0.40 -28.40
C PRO A 747 -26.32 0.25 -28.57
N MET A 748 -26.24 1.58 -28.62
CA MET A 748 -24.98 2.31 -28.54
C MET A 748 -24.25 2.05 -27.21
N GLU A 749 -24.95 1.77 -26.10
CA GLU A 749 -24.31 1.37 -24.83
C GLU A 749 -23.64 0.01 -24.96
N ALA A 750 -24.29 -0.95 -25.63
CA ALA A 750 -23.66 -2.24 -25.93
C ALA A 750 -22.44 -2.09 -26.85
N LEU A 751 -22.49 -1.14 -27.79
CA LEU A 751 -21.34 -0.83 -28.63
C LEU A 751 -20.17 -0.22 -27.84
N HIS A 752 -20.47 0.67 -26.87
CA HIS A 752 -19.47 1.23 -25.97
C HIS A 752 -18.74 0.11 -25.22
N GLU A 753 -19.49 -0.83 -24.66
CA GLU A 753 -18.93 -2.00 -23.96
C GLU A 753 -18.09 -2.87 -24.88
N GLU A 754 -18.54 -3.12 -26.12
CA GLU A 754 -17.80 -3.92 -27.09
C GLU A 754 -16.47 -3.23 -27.49
N ILE A 755 -16.45 -1.92 -27.68
CA ILE A 755 -15.19 -1.19 -27.94
C ILE A 755 -14.26 -1.28 -26.72
N TYR A 756 -14.76 -1.02 -25.51
CA TYR A 756 -13.93 -1.02 -24.30
C TYR A 756 -13.50 -2.43 -23.88
N PHE A 757 -14.46 -3.26 -23.46
CA PHE A 757 -14.18 -4.60 -22.96
C PHE A 757 -13.74 -5.55 -24.06
N GLY A 758 -14.24 -5.41 -25.28
CA GLY A 758 -13.78 -6.21 -26.42
C GLY A 758 -12.31 -5.94 -26.75
N THR A 759 -11.85 -4.68 -26.70
CA THR A 759 -10.41 -4.37 -26.88
C THR A 759 -9.57 -4.92 -25.72
N LEU A 760 -10.01 -4.80 -24.47
CA LEU A 760 -9.29 -5.40 -23.33
C LEU A 760 -9.19 -6.92 -23.47
N HIS A 761 -10.28 -7.56 -23.87
CA HIS A 761 -10.32 -9.00 -24.07
C HIS A 761 -9.46 -9.44 -25.26
N PHE A 762 -9.39 -8.64 -26.32
CA PHE A 762 -8.49 -8.87 -27.46
C PHE A 762 -7.04 -8.95 -27.00
N PHE A 763 -6.59 -8.06 -26.11
CA PHE A 763 -5.24 -8.08 -25.55
C PHE A 763 -5.00 -9.23 -24.55
N ASP A 764 -6.00 -9.66 -23.78
CA ASP A 764 -5.93 -10.89 -22.98
C ASP A 764 -5.66 -12.11 -23.89
N VAL A 765 -6.42 -12.26 -24.97
CA VAL A 765 -6.26 -13.35 -25.93
C VAL A 765 -4.90 -13.26 -26.64
N LEU A 766 -4.52 -12.08 -27.12
CA LEU A 766 -3.22 -11.82 -27.77
C LEU A 766 -2.06 -12.29 -26.88
N GLY A 767 -2.05 -11.88 -25.61
CA GLY A 767 -1.01 -12.28 -24.65
C GLY A 767 -0.94 -13.79 -24.42
N ARG A 768 -2.10 -14.43 -24.23
CA ARG A 768 -2.17 -15.89 -24.02
C ARG A 768 -1.66 -16.65 -25.23
N TYR A 769 -1.97 -16.21 -26.44
CA TYR A 769 -1.47 -16.84 -27.67
C TYR A 769 0.03 -16.60 -27.88
N ALA A 770 0.52 -15.38 -27.64
CA ALA A 770 1.91 -15.04 -27.89
C ALA A 770 2.89 -15.57 -26.82
N ARG A 771 2.48 -15.59 -25.54
CA ARG A 771 3.37 -15.84 -24.39
C ARG A 771 2.78 -16.71 -23.28
N GLY A 772 1.50 -17.09 -23.35
CA GLY A 772 0.80 -17.81 -22.29
C GLY A 772 0.41 -16.96 -21.08
N GLN A 773 0.63 -15.65 -21.12
CA GLN A 773 0.23 -14.69 -20.08
C GLN A 773 -0.61 -13.58 -20.71
N ALA A 774 -1.70 -13.20 -20.05
CA ALA A 774 -2.58 -12.13 -20.51
C ALA A 774 -1.92 -10.74 -20.46
N LEU A 775 -2.28 -9.85 -21.39
CA LEU A 775 -1.87 -8.45 -21.40
C LEU A 775 -2.98 -7.57 -20.80
N ASN A 776 -3.10 -7.56 -19.48
CA ASN A 776 -4.24 -6.95 -18.77
C ASN A 776 -4.29 -5.41 -18.79
N TYR A 777 -3.18 -4.75 -19.14
CA TYR A 777 -3.05 -3.30 -19.10
C TYR A 777 -2.55 -2.78 -20.46
N PRO A 778 -3.38 -2.84 -21.51
CA PRO A 778 -2.88 -2.63 -22.87
C PRO A 778 -2.70 -1.16 -23.25
N GLY A 779 -3.52 -0.25 -22.72
CA GLY A 779 -3.51 1.18 -23.02
C GLY A 779 -4.87 1.79 -22.68
N ARG A 780 -5.05 3.11 -22.88
CA ARG A 780 -6.34 3.77 -22.62
C ARG A 780 -7.31 3.53 -23.76
N VAL A 781 -8.49 2.98 -23.49
CA VAL A 781 -9.56 2.80 -24.48
C VAL A 781 -10.69 3.77 -24.15
N ILE A 782 -11.04 4.64 -25.10
CA ILE A 782 -12.02 5.71 -24.92
C ILE A 782 -13.09 5.63 -26.03
N PRO A 783 -14.18 4.89 -25.79
CA PRO A 783 -15.36 4.91 -26.64
C PRO A 783 -16.21 6.16 -26.41
N ILE A 784 -16.59 6.85 -27.50
CA ILE A 784 -17.50 8.00 -27.52
C ILE A 784 -18.62 7.68 -28.51
N VAL A 785 -19.75 7.19 -28.01
CA VAL A 785 -20.86 6.70 -28.85
C VAL A 785 -22.05 7.64 -28.79
N GLN A 786 -22.72 7.85 -29.93
CA GLN A 786 -23.90 8.70 -30.04
C GLN A 786 -24.94 8.08 -30.98
N ALA A 787 -26.21 8.09 -30.58
CA ALA A 787 -27.32 7.78 -31.46
C ALA A 787 -27.84 9.08 -32.10
N LYS A 788 -28.05 9.08 -33.42
CA LYS A 788 -28.70 10.21 -34.13
C LYS A 788 -30.13 9.90 -34.59
N SER A 789 -30.49 8.62 -34.70
CA SER A 789 -31.88 8.16 -34.85
C SER A 789 -32.64 8.77 -36.05
N ASP A 790 -31.97 8.97 -37.19
CA ASP A 790 -32.49 9.75 -38.33
C ASP A 790 -32.56 9.01 -39.68
N GLY A 791 -32.18 7.73 -39.71
CA GLY A 791 -32.17 6.83 -40.87
C GLY A 791 -31.01 7.03 -41.85
N THR A 792 -30.12 7.99 -41.59
CA THR A 792 -29.06 8.37 -42.53
C THR A 792 -27.72 7.70 -42.20
N PRO A 793 -26.77 7.58 -43.17
CA PRO A 793 -25.47 6.91 -42.96
C PRO A 793 -24.71 7.42 -41.74
N GLY A 794 -24.17 6.51 -40.93
CA GLY A 794 -23.40 6.83 -39.73
C GLY A 794 -21.97 7.29 -40.02
N THR A 795 -21.26 7.71 -38.98
CA THR A 795 -19.84 8.05 -39.05
C THR A 795 -19.06 7.47 -37.88
N ALA A 796 -17.82 7.07 -38.13
CA ALA A 796 -16.88 6.68 -37.09
C ALA A 796 -15.54 7.40 -37.29
N THR A 797 -14.91 7.82 -36.20
CA THR A 797 -13.55 8.38 -36.19
C THR A 797 -12.72 7.60 -35.20
N ILE A 798 -11.64 6.99 -35.68
CA ILE A 798 -10.72 6.23 -34.85
C ILE A 798 -9.39 6.96 -34.78
N ARG A 799 -8.85 7.08 -33.57
CA ARG A 799 -7.51 7.61 -33.32
C ARG A 799 -6.76 6.65 -32.42
N PHE A 800 -5.55 6.31 -32.83
CA PHE A 800 -4.70 5.41 -32.09
C PHE A 800 -3.30 5.99 -31.91
N THR A 801 -2.80 5.99 -30.67
CA THR A 801 -1.46 6.45 -30.33
C THR A 801 -0.64 5.36 -29.66
N GLY A 802 0.67 5.41 -29.85
CA GLY A 802 1.63 4.43 -29.38
C GLY A 802 2.98 5.05 -29.03
N PHE A 803 3.95 4.17 -28.84
CA PHE A 803 5.28 4.47 -28.34
C PHE A 803 6.34 4.03 -29.35
N GLY A 804 7.49 4.71 -29.36
CA GLY A 804 8.65 4.29 -30.16
C GLY A 804 9.41 3.09 -29.56
N SER A 805 9.11 2.70 -28.32
CA SER A 805 9.72 1.54 -27.67
C SER A 805 8.77 0.90 -26.66
N PRO A 806 8.80 -0.45 -26.48
CA PRO A 806 7.92 -1.13 -25.51
C PRO A 806 8.31 -0.88 -24.05
N ARG A 807 9.49 -0.31 -23.80
CA ARG A 807 10.03 -0.08 -22.46
C ARG A 807 11.12 0.99 -22.49
N PRO A 808 11.46 1.58 -21.33
CA PRO A 808 12.59 2.50 -21.23
C PRO A 808 13.88 1.83 -21.71
N ALA A 809 14.65 2.54 -22.54
CA ALA A 809 15.86 2.00 -23.16
C ALA A 809 16.73 3.11 -23.77
N VAL A 810 17.97 2.75 -24.03
CA VAL A 810 18.89 3.50 -24.88
C VAL A 810 19.16 2.70 -26.14
N VAL A 811 19.05 3.37 -27.28
CA VAL A 811 19.21 2.77 -28.60
C VAL A 811 20.20 3.60 -29.40
N VAL A 812 21.16 2.94 -30.05
CA VAL A 812 22.16 3.56 -30.93
C VAL A 812 22.19 2.83 -32.26
N SER A 813 21.71 3.49 -33.31
CA SER A 813 21.89 3.07 -34.71
C SER A 813 23.12 3.79 -35.29
N TYR A 814 23.99 3.09 -36.01
CA TYR A 814 25.23 3.70 -36.51
C TYR A 814 25.64 3.18 -37.89
N GLN A 815 26.48 3.95 -38.59
CA GLN A 815 27.14 3.53 -39.83
C GLN A 815 28.66 3.67 -39.71
N GLU A 816 29.39 2.62 -40.08
CA GLU A 816 30.85 2.58 -40.09
C GLU A 816 31.43 3.02 -41.46
N GLU A 817 32.73 3.37 -41.46
CA GLU A 817 33.50 3.53 -42.70
C GLU A 817 33.44 2.22 -43.51
N GLY A 818 33.02 2.33 -44.78
CA GLY A 818 32.75 1.16 -45.63
C GLY A 818 31.28 0.79 -45.76
N GLY A 819 30.37 1.51 -45.09
CA GLY A 819 28.92 1.39 -45.27
C GLY A 819 28.26 0.28 -44.46
N VAL A 820 28.97 -0.30 -43.48
CA VAL A 820 28.39 -1.29 -42.56
C VAL A 820 27.49 -0.56 -41.57
N ALA A 821 26.20 -0.88 -41.57
CA ALA A 821 25.25 -0.37 -40.60
C ALA A 821 25.08 -1.35 -39.43
N GLY A 822 24.89 -0.83 -38.23
CA GLY A 822 24.60 -1.63 -37.03
C GLY A 822 23.71 -0.90 -36.04
N HIS A 823 23.28 -1.65 -35.03
CA HIS A 823 22.36 -1.16 -34.02
C HIS A 823 22.67 -1.83 -32.67
N LEU A 824 22.74 -1.04 -31.61
CA LEU A 824 22.90 -1.50 -30.24
C LEU A 824 21.76 -0.99 -29.37
N ARG A 825 21.23 -1.86 -28.52
CA ARG A 825 20.16 -1.54 -27.57
C ARG A 825 20.57 -1.92 -26.16
N ARG A 826 20.17 -1.10 -25.19
CA ARG A 826 20.23 -1.38 -23.76
C ARG A 826 18.93 -0.99 -23.08
N ASP A 827 18.19 -1.98 -22.61
CA ASP A 827 16.94 -1.77 -21.90
C ASP A 827 17.17 -1.24 -20.49
N ILE A 828 16.23 -0.49 -19.95
CA ILE A 828 16.23 0.01 -18.57
C ILE A 828 15.01 -0.61 -17.86
N PRO A 829 15.05 -1.91 -17.51
CA PRO A 829 13.93 -2.55 -16.86
C PRO A 829 13.88 -2.16 -15.38
N ARG A 830 12.78 -2.55 -14.74
CA ARG A 830 12.64 -2.46 -13.28
C ARG A 830 13.51 -3.53 -12.63
N VAL A 831 14.60 -3.13 -12.00
CA VAL A 831 15.55 -4.05 -11.37
C VAL A 831 15.01 -4.55 -10.03
N ALA A 832 15.18 -5.84 -9.73
CA ALA A 832 14.89 -6.40 -8.42
C ALA A 832 15.94 -5.92 -7.41
N LEU A 833 15.57 -4.92 -6.60
CA LEU A 833 16.43 -4.37 -5.54
C LEU A 833 15.78 -4.61 -4.17
N GLU A 834 16.58 -5.10 -3.22
CA GLU A 834 16.20 -5.14 -1.80
C GLU A 834 16.02 -3.71 -1.26
N GLN A 835 15.32 -3.57 -0.14
CA GLN A 835 15.11 -2.25 0.46
C GLN A 835 16.46 -1.68 0.95
N PRO A 836 16.82 -0.45 0.55
CA PRO A 836 17.93 0.27 1.16
C PRO A 836 17.73 0.41 2.66
N VAL A 837 18.80 0.29 3.44
CA VAL A 837 18.74 0.41 4.90
C VAL A 837 19.55 1.61 5.39
N THR A 838 18.96 2.44 6.23
CA THR A 838 19.62 3.61 6.81
C THR A 838 20.39 3.20 8.05
N LEU A 839 21.72 3.29 7.97
CA LEU A 839 22.62 2.83 9.05
C LEU A 839 23.19 3.97 9.88
N ALA A 840 23.24 5.21 9.36
CA ALA A 840 23.67 6.34 10.16
C ALA A 840 22.90 7.62 9.86
N ALA A 841 22.76 8.46 10.87
CA ALA A 841 22.22 9.80 10.80
C ALA A 841 23.12 10.79 11.55
N TYR A 842 23.46 11.88 10.87
CA TYR A 842 24.22 13.00 11.42
C TYR A 842 23.28 14.16 11.68
N VAL A 843 23.42 14.79 12.83
CA VAL A 843 22.61 15.95 13.22
C VAL A 843 23.52 17.04 13.76
N ARG A 844 23.04 18.29 13.72
CA ARG A 844 23.81 19.42 14.24
C ARG A 844 22.96 20.28 15.14
N ASP A 845 23.55 20.66 16.27
CA ASP A 845 22.94 21.59 17.20
C ASP A 845 22.69 22.95 16.52
N GLY A 846 21.54 23.55 16.81
CA GLY A 846 21.05 24.77 16.14
C GLY A 846 20.66 24.61 14.67
N GLN A 847 20.64 23.38 14.12
CA GLN A 847 20.10 23.11 12.78
C GLN A 847 18.87 22.20 12.82
N ASP A 848 17.86 22.64 12.08
CA ASP A 848 16.64 21.89 11.84
C ASP A 848 16.91 20.69 10.91
N GLY A 849 16.35 19.54 11.26
CA GLY A 849 16.40 18.32 10.47
C GLY A 849 17.67 17.49 10.65
N VAL A 850 17.94 16.61 9.69
CA VAL A 850 19.09 15.72 9.63
C VAL A 850 20.14 16.30 8.68
N GLU A 851 21.37 16.45 9.15
CA GLU A 851 22.48 16.97 8.36
C GLU A 851 22.87 15.99 7.26
N ARG A 852 22.96 14.69 7.58
CA ARG A 852 23.26 13.62 6.62
C ARG A 852 22.60 12.30 7.01
N LEU A 853 22.08 11.56 6.02
CA LEU A 853 21.70 10.15 6.16
C LEU A 853 22.65 9.27 5.33
N ASP A 854 23.11 8.17 5.92
CA ASP A 854 23.92 7.16 5.25
C ASP A 854 23.08 5.89 5.06
N LEU A 855 22.70 5.65 3.80
CA LEU A 855 21.96 4.47 3.34
C LEU A 855 22.93 3.44 2.78
N ARG A 856 22.62 2.18 3.00
CA ARG A 856 23.30 1.04 2.38
C ARG A 856 22.33 0.31 1.46
N VAL A 857 22.80 0.00 0.27
CA VAL A 857 22.07 -0.78 -0.73
C VAL A 857 22.84 -2.06 -0.98
N LYS A 858 22.15 -3.19 -0.89
CA LYS A 858 22.71 -4.47 -1.24
C LYS A 858 22.78 -4.61 -2.76
N VAL A 859 23.93 -5.04 -3.26
CA VAL A 859 24.20 -5.25 -4.70
C VAL A 859 24.63 -6.69 -4.95
N ASP A 860 24.57 -7.13 -6.21
CA ASP A 860 24.85 -8.51 -6.63
C ASP A 860 26.32 -8.73 -7.02
N SER A 861 27.04 -7.65 -7.36
CA SER A 861 28.46 -7.66 -7.70
C SER A 861 29.13 -6.31 -7.41
N GLU A 862 30.45 -6.30 -7.23
CA GLU A 862 31.21 -5.05 -7.11
C GLU A 862 31.32 -4.33 -8.47
N HIS A 863 31.76 -5.06 -9.49
CA HIS A 863 32.00 -4.52 -10.82
C HIS A 863 30.81 -4.81 -11.75
N ASP A 864 30.67 -4.02 -12.81
CA ASP A 864 29.72 -4.33 -13.86
C ASP A 864 30.23 -5.50 -14.71
N GLU A 865 29.61 -6.66 -14.54
CA GLU A 865 29.93 -7.90 -15.25
C GLU A 865 28.92 -8.21 -16.38
N TRP A 866 28.10 -7.24 -16.79
CA TRP A 866 27.00 -7.43 -17.73
C TRP A 866 27.45 -8.16 -19.01
N SER A 867 28.56 -7.73 -19.61
CA SER A 867 29.09 -8.30 -20.86
C SER A 867 29.51 -9.77 -20.76
N GLU A 868 29.89 -10.24 -19.57
CA GLU A 868 30.23 -11.64 -19.31
C GLU A 868 28.99 -12.46 -18.93
N LEU A 869 28.05 -11.87 -18.18
CA LEU A 869 26.83 -12.55 -17.73
C LEU A 869 25.88 -12.85 -18.90
N VAL A 870 25.73 -11.92 -19.85
CA VAL A 870 24.87 -12.11 -21.02
C VAL A 870 25.36 -13.20 -21.99
N LYS A 871 26.63 -13.64 -21.87
CA LYS A 871 27.15 -14.80 -22.60
C LYS A 871 26.62 -16.14 -22.06
N ARG A 872 26.13 -16.14 -20.81
CA ARG A 872 25.75 -17.36 -20.06
C ARG A 872 24.27 -17.42 -19.73
N THR A 873 23.58 -16.27 -19.73
CA THR A 873 22.17 -16.17 -19.43
C THR A 873 21.49 -15.15 -20.33
N ARG A 874 20.16 -15.10 -20.31
CA ARG A 874 19.40 -14.16 -21.15
C ARG A 874 19.59 -12.72 -20.67
N VAL A 875 19.71 -11.78 -21.60
CA VAL A 875 19.93 -10.35 -21.32
C VAL A 875 18.89 -9.79 -20.35
N GLU A 876 17.61 -10.13 -20.55
CA GLU A 876 16.52 -9.62 -19.71
C GLU A 876 16.70 -10.05 -18.26
N ARG A 877 17.20 -11.26 -18.03
CA ARG A 877 17.45 -11.76 -16.68
C ARG A 877 18.61 -11.03 -16.00
N VAL A 878 19.65 -10.67 -16.75
CA VAL A 878 20.76 -9.88 -16.21
C VAL A 878 20.25 -8.49 -15.84
N ASP A 879 19.61 -7.79 -16.80
CA ASP A 879 19.14 -6.43 -16.58
C ASP A 879 18.06 -6.33 -15.48
N GLU A 880 17.21 -7.35 -15.28
CA GLU A 880 16.15 -7.35 -14.27
C GLU A 880 16.61 -7.80 -12.87
N GLN A 881 17.73 -8.52 -12.74
CA GLN A 881 18.12 -9.17 -11.47
C GLN A 881 19.47 -8.74 -10.93
N ILE A 882 20.34 -8.12 -11.73
CA ILE A 882 21.71 -7.83 -11.34
C ILE A 882 21.90 -6.32 -11.22
N MET A 883 22.25 -5.86 -10.03
CA MET A 883 22.73 -4.51 -9.75
C MET A 883 24.19 -4.60 -9.29
N SER A 884 25.10 -3.89 -9.95
CA SER A 884 26.50 -3.78 -9.49
C SER A 884 26.74 -2.51 -8.66
N ALA A 885 27.77 -2.52 -7.81
CA ALA A 885 28.19 -1.33 -7.07
C ALA A 885 28.61 -0.18 -8.02
N THR A 886 29.33 -0.50 -9.10
CA THR A 886 29.68 0.46 -10.17
C THR A 886 28.45 1.11 -10.80
N GLN A 887 27.44 0.31 -11.16
CA GLN A 887 26.21 0.81 -11.74
C GLN A 887 25.47 1.71 -10.76
N LEU A 888 25.32 1.29 -9.51
CA LEU A 888 24.64 2.06 -8.47
C LEU A 888 25.29 3.43 -8.28
N VAL A 889 26.60 3.49 -8.07
CA VAL A 889 27.34 4.74 -7.88
C VAL A 889 27.21 5.65 -9.11
N SER A 890 27.25 5.07 -10.30
CA SER A 890 27.08 5.82 -11.55
C SER A 890 25.67 6.39 -11.69
N ILE A 891 24.63 5.66 -11.31
CA ILE A 891 23.24 6.15 -11.30
C ILE A 891 23.11 7.34 -10.34
N VAL A 892 23.66 7.25 -9.12
CA VAL A 892 23.61 8.34 -8.14
C VAL A 892 24.41 9.55 -8.63
N GLY A 893 25.59 9.35 -9.21
CA GLY A 893 26.39 10.43 -9.82
C GLY A 893 25.70 11.09 -11.02
N ASN A 894 25.03 10.31 -11.85
CA ASN A 894 24.24 10.82 -12.97
C ASN A 894 22.99 11.58 -12.51
N LEU A 895 22.39 11.19 -11.39
CA LEU A 895 21.34 11.98 -10.76
C LEU A 895 21.84 13.36 -10.31
N GLU A 896 23.03 13.45 -9.71
CA GLU A 896 23.62 14.77 -9.39
C GLU A 896 23.87 15.59 -10.65
N ARG A 897 24.44 15.01 -11.71
CA ARG A 897 24.63 15.70 -13.00
C ARG A 897 23.31 16.23 -13.58
N LEU A 898 22.24 15.45 -13.48
CA LEU A 898 20.90 15.86 -13.88
C LEU A 898 20.43 17.07 -13.05
N ARG A 899 20.57 16.99 -11.72
CA ARG A 899 20.16 18.05 -10.78
C ARG A 899 20.97 19.34 -10.95
N GLU A 900 22.27 19.25 -11.20
CA GLU A 900 23.15 20.37 -11.55
C GLU A 900 22.76 21.04 -12.87
N ALA A 901 22.32 20.25 -13.86
CA ALA A 901 21.74 20.75 -15.11
C ALA A 901 20.33 21.35 -14.93
N GLY A 902 19.78 21.27 -13.72
CA GLY A 902 18.48 21.79 -13.35
C GLY A 902 17.31 20.85 -13.60
N LEU A 903 17.58 19.57 -13.91
CA LEU A 903 16.60 18.53 -14.19
C LEU A 903 16.36 17.67 -12.95
N TYR A 904 15.12 17.23 -12.72
CA TYR A 904 14.73 16.32 -11.63
C TYR A 904 15.18 16.81 -10.24
N ARG A 905 15.09 18.12 -9.98
CA ARG A 905 15.65 18.76 -8.77
C ARG A 905 15.12 18.19 -7.46
N ASP A 906 13.86 17.73 -7.49
CA ASP A 906 13.13 17.23 -6.34
C ASP A 906 13.38 15.73 -6.09
N ALA A 907 14.04 15.02 -7.03
CA ALA A 907 14.34 13.60 -6.87
C ALA A 907 15.34 13.38 -5.73
N LEU A 908 14.95 12.58 -4.73
CA LEU A 908 15.68 12.34 -3.48
C LEU A 908 16.03 13.63 -2.72
N ALA A 909 15.14 14.63 -2.81
CA ALA A 909 15.31 15.90 -2.15
C ALA A 909 14.20 16.11 -1.12
N TYR A 910 14.57 16.37 0.14
CA TYR A 910 13.62 16.42 1.26
C TYR A 910 13.80 17.68 2.09
N HIS A 911 12.69 18.26 2.55
CA HIS A 911 12.74 19.34 3.52
C HIS A 911 13.32 18.81 4.85
N GLY A 912 14.40 19.44 5.32
CA GLY A 912 15.08 19.02 6.55
C GLY A 912 16.11 17.89 6.37
N LEU A 913 16.47 17.49 5.14
CA LEU A 913 17.64 16.62 4.90
C LEU A 913 18.74 17.37 4.15
N GLY A 914 19.96 17.36 4.68
CA GLY A 914 21.11 18.06 4.08
C GLY A 914 21.82 17.28 2.97
N GLU A 915 22.31 16.08 3.30
CA GLU A 915 23.05 15.17 2.41
C GLU A 915 22.45 13.76 2.49
N LEU A 916 22.36 13.08 1.35
CA LEU A 916 22.04 11.66 1.28
C LEU A 916 23.24 10.92 0.72
N ARG A 917 23.85 10.05 1.53
CA ARG A 917 24.95 9.18 1.12
C ARG A 917 24.43 7.77 0.90
N ILE A 918 24.78 7.18 -0.23
CA ILE A 918 24.39 5.83 -0.59
C ILE A 918 25.65 5.00 -0.80
N ALA A 919 25.80 3.95 0.00
CA ALA A 919 26.88 2.97 -0.09
C ALA A 919 26.35 1.68 -0.73
N ALA A 920 27.11 1.11 -1.65
CA ALA A 920 26.84 -0.22 -2.22
C ALA A 920 27.61 -1.29 -1.43
N GLY A 921 26.93 -2.36 -1.02
CA GLY A 921 27.53 -3.48 -0.31
C GLY A 921 27.14 -4.83 -0.91
N TRP A 922 28.13 -5.67 -1.24
CA TRP A 922 27.90 -7.00 -1.84
C TRP A 922 27.47 -8.06 -0.79
N GLU A 923 28.00 -7.95 0.43
CA GLU A 923 27.65 -8.83 1.55
C GLU A 923 26.85 -8.09 2.65
N HIS A 924 26.29 -8.85 3.59
CA HIS A 924 25.61 -8.28 4.77
C HIS A 924 26.61 -7.67 5.77
N GLU A 925 27.90 -8.02 5.68
CA GLU A 925 28.95 -7.45 6.51
C GLU A 925 29.46 -6.14 5.92
N ILE A 926 29.67 -5.14 6.78
CA ILE A 926 30.15 -3.82 6.38
C ILE A 926 31.68 -3.86 6.33
N ASP A 927 32.24 -3.84 5.13
CA ASP A 927 33.64 -3.46 4.93
C ASP A 927 33.69 -1.97 4.55
N VAL A 928 34.19 -1.17 5.50
CA VAL A 928 34.23 0.29 5.37
C VAL A 928 35.30 0.74 4.38
N GLU A 929 36.34 -0.06 4.14
CA GLU A 929 37.48 0.31 3.30
C GLU A 929 37.23 0.01 1.81
N THR A 930 36.42 -1.00 1.50
CA THR A 930 36.21 -1.47 0.12
C THR A 930 34.86 -1.08 -0.48
N GLN A 931 33.90 -0.62 0.34
CA GLN A 931 32.58 -0.23 -0.17
C GLN A 931 32.64 1.00 -1.07
N LEU A 932 32.00 0.91 -2.24
CA LEU A 932 31.82 2.06 -3.13
C LEU A 932 30.69 2.94 -2.59
N THR A 933 30.94 4.25 -2.53
CA THR A 933 29.99 5.23 -2.01
C THR A 933 29.74 6.34 -3.03
N ALA A 934 28.49 6.77 -3.11
CA ALA A 934 28.09 7.96 -3.84
C ALA A 934 27.33 8.89 -2.88
N SER A 935 27.52 10.19 -3.02
CA SER A 935 26.85 11.17 -2.17
C SER A 935 26.06 12.14 -3.03
N LEU A 936 24.81 12.37 -2.65
CA LEU A 936 23.98 13.43 -3.17
C LEU A 936 24.17 14.67 -2.28
N ILE A 937 25.01 15.60 -2.72
CA ILE A 937 25.42 16.76 -1.93
C ILE A 937 24.48 17.92 -2.25
N ARG A 938 23.77 18.42 -1.22
CA ARG A 938 22.74 19.45 -1.33
C ARG A 938 21.60 19.00 -2.24
N GLY A 939 20.80 18.06 -1.73
CA GLY A 939 19.40 17.86 -2.15
C GLY A 939 18.72 19.22 -2.35
N GLY A 940 18.00 19.44 -3.45
CA GLY A 940 17.23 20.68 -3.61
C GLY A 940 16.44 20.90 -2.33
N ARG A 941 16.54 22.07 -1.68
CA ARG A 941 15.80 22.30 -0.43
C ARG A 941 14.35 22.58 -0.83
N PRO A 942 13.46 21.57 -0.86
CA PRO A 942 12.10 21.81 -1.29
C PRO A 942 11.47 22.71 -0.23
N ALA A 943 10.47 23.50 -0.62
CA ALA A 943 9.70 24.24 0.37
C ALA A 943 9.09 23.26 1.40
N PRO A 944 8.95 23.67 2.67
CA PRO A 944 8.25 22.84 3.65
C PRO A 944 6.86 22.46 3.13
N ILE A 945 6.44 21.22 3.43
CA ILE A 945 5.09 20.75 3.11
C ILE A 945 4.11 21.68 3.83
N THR A 946 3.19 22.30 3.07
CA THR A 946 2.21 23.21 3.65
C THR A 946 1.26 22.42 4.55
N ASP A 947 1.04 22.89 5.78
CA ASP A 947 0.05 22.29 6.67
C ASP A 947 -1.34 22.35 6.01
N LEU A 948 -1.82 21.19 5.53
CA LEU A 948 -3.18 21.04 4.99
C LEU A 948 -4.26 21.04 6.10
N ARG A 949 -3.92 21.55 7.30
CA ARG A 949 -4.87 21.76 8.39
C ARG A 949 -5.35 23.21 8.39
N LEU A 950 -6.40 23.45 7.61
CA LEU A 950 -7.45 24.44 7.90
C LEU A 950 -8.78 23.71 8.05
#